data_AF-A0A523QAF0-F1
#
_entry.id   AF-A0A523QAF0-F1
#
_cell.length_a   1.000
_cell.length_b   1.000
_cell.length_c   1.000
_cell.angle_alpha   90.00
_cell.angle_beta   90.00
_cell.angle_gamma   90.00
#
_symmetry.space_group_name_H-M   'P 1'
#
loop_
_entity.id
_entity.type
_entity.pdbx_description
1 polymer ?
#
loop_
_entity_poly.entity_id
_entity_poly.type
_entity_poly.pdbx_seq_one_letter_code
_entity_poly.pdbx_strand_id
1 'polypeptide(L)'
;MVDQVRGLTMTEEAPDTPTTPLLSQAMNSEAWVVAVGASAGGLEALQRFFSSLTLPTQAAFVVLQHLAADHRSMMPELLGRHTALAVTTAEEGMALQTDMVYLLPPGVMMTLVQGCIHFEPKPSHGVTLPIDHFFVSLAEAVGEHAVGVVLSGSGSDGALGASALRAQGGYVLVQAPDSAKFDSMPRSALAATQADAVGTPEELAVRALEIVRGGVGRFGQSPLLPTQSMRPALQRVFECLFAQSGIDFNQYKLPTVLRRIERRLLVLSCSDVTEYADRLSNSADERELLRRELLIPVTSFFRDATAFKTLFHQVLVPMVRQQAANRPLRVWSAGCATGEEAYTLGILLLEACQVAQNWPGIKIFATDVDQRVLDLASACSYPLGSAESLGPERTARYFQQQDDRLVIKPELRQMVLFARHNLLDDAPFTKMDLVVCRNTLIYFQADAQERVMRRLQYALNAQGVLFLGSSESLGPLQADFEVLDSSQKIYRLQRPVITSLALHDGFGRSVPPITLRQSGASPLPLAQSVVEAAQVLLTQTYLPACLLINSQRQLLHTWGPAQRFLRVPEGSVNLDALRLLPPRLGPLAAHALQCALRDGKTHRVPPIQVEVDGEQRVIAVVAHPVSLDKETLCVALSLEEVSHPLEALPPSDSDRMATLERELQATRLGLQSTIEELEASNEELQATNEELMSSNEELQSTNEELQSVNEELYTVNAEYNAKLDALSALNADLEGMAQSTGIATLFVNEDLTLVRFTPEATLLFRLRQGDVGRSIEDFNSLLIYPELTNDLRKTLNTGEVVEREIQGPHGSWYLARVLAYGQRTSAWGRRAVLSFIDITRLRDASRLQDLIDSLPEHVALVDLQGTIRLVNRAWNGFARANGGDPDVDCGVGANYLGVLARATTPQAMEILSNFQAVMSGQQPSYTLSYPCHSNDEERWFVMHVRPLSGAEAGVVVTHFDVSPSVRDWPKN
;
A
#
# COMPACT_ATOMS: atom_id res chain seq x y z
N MET A 1 -17.16 46.73 45.30
CA MET A 1 -16.43 46.70 46.58
C MET A 1 -15.31 45.67 46.39
N VAL A 2 -14.02 46.01 46.26
CA VAL A 2 -13.13 46.97 46.97
C VAL A 2 -12.41 46.30 48.14
N ASP A 3 -11.07 46.36 48.07
CA ASP A 3 -10.01 46.06 49.04
C ASP A 3 -9.82 44.60 49.51
N GLN A 4 -8.61 44.04 49.70
CA GLN A 4 -7.29 44.52 50.24
C GLN A 4 -7.28 44.61 51.79
N VAL A 5 -6.20 44.31 52.55
CA VAL A 5 -4.80 43.89 52.26
C VAL A 5 -4.10 43.23 53.49
N ARG A 6 -3.04 42.43 53.26
CA ARG A 6 -1.88 41.99 54.13
C ARG A 6 -1.99 41.78 55.66
N GLY A 7 -1.25 40.78 56.18
CA GLY A 7 -0.70 40.75 57.54
C GLY A 7 0.19 39.52 57.82
N LEU A 8 1.40 39.68 58.39
CA LEU A 8 2.39 38.62 58.68
C LEU A 8 3.10 38.83 60.03
N THR A 9 3.12 37.81 60.88
CA THR A 9 4.14 37.40 61.90
C THR A 9 3.64 36.09 62.54
N MET A 10 4.33 34.95 62.59
CA MET A 10 5.68 34.57 63.08
C MET A 10 5.85 34.67 64.61
N THR A 11 5.91 33.52 65.30
CA THR A 11 7.10 32.97 65.99
C THR A 11 6.83 31.61 66.70
N GLU A 12 7.83 30.70 66.63
CA GLU A 12 8.12 29.53 67.51
C GLU A 12 7.00 28.44 67.67
N GLU A 13 7.15 27.20 68.18
CA GLU A 13 8.20 26.17 68.48
C GLU A 13 7.42 24.81 68.65
N ALA A 14 7.91 23.57 68.84
CA ALA A 14 9.15 22.77 68.66
C ALA A 14 8.86 21.33 69.20
N PRO A 15 9.74 20.29 69.14
CA PRO A 15 10.88 20.00 68.26
C PRO A 15 10.84 18.60 67.57
N ASP A 16 11.77 18.38 66.63
CA ASP A 16 12.45 17.14 66.19
C ASP A 16 11.74 15.77 66.06
N THR A 17 11.76 15.24 64.83
CA THR A 17 12.01 13.81 64.51
C THR A 17 12.69 13.73 63.12
N PRO A 18 13.35 12.62 62.73
CA PRO A 18 14.55 12.68 61.88
C PRO A 18 14.33 13.01 60.39
N THR A 19 15.40 13.53 59.78
CA THR A 19 15.48 14.01 58.40
C THR A 19 15.11 12.98 57.34
N THR A 20 14.06 13.26 56.56
CA THR A 20 13.77 12.60 55.29
C THR A 20 14.86 12.91 54.26
N PRO A 21 15.40 11.93 53.52
CA PRO A 21 16.26 12.22 52.38
C PRO A 21 15.47 12.92 51.26
N LEU A 22 16.17 13.85 50.59
CA LEU A 22 15.68 14.74 49.54
C LEU A 22 14.88 14.06 48.42
N LEU A 23 13.94 14.81 47.82
CA LEU A 23 13.25 14.43 46.59
C LEU A 23 14.26 14.04 45.50
N SER A 24 14.30 12.76 45.14
CA SER A 24 15.17 12.23 44.08
C SER A 24 14.60 12.56 42.71
N GLN A 25 15.29 13.45 42.01
CA GLN A 25 15.26 13.74 40.57
C GLN A 25 14.42 12.79 39.70
N ALA A 26 13.44 13.34 38.98
CA ALA A 26 12.90 12.70 37.78
C ALA A 26 14.01 12.52 36.74
N MET A 27 13.89 11.50 35.87
CA MET A 27 14.91 11.18 34.87
C MET A 27 15.19 12.35 33.91
N ASN A 28 16.47 12.51 33.54
CA ASN A 28 16.84 13.26 32.34
C ASN A 28 16.21 12.57 31.11
N SER A 29 15.74 13.33 30.12
CA SER A 29 15.05 12.82 28.92
C SER A 29 15.96 12.10 27.90
N GLU A 30 17.10 11.58 28.36
CA GLU A 30 18.16 10.92 27.58
C GLU A 30 18.42 9.48 28.06
N ALA A 31 17.78 9.06 29.15
CA ALA A 31 18.01 7.75 29.77
C ALA A 31 17.17 6.65 29.11
N TRP A 32 17.82 5.54 28.77
CA TRP A 32 17.25 4.46 27.97
C TRP A 32 16.20 3.63 28.72
N VAL A 33 15.17 3.19 27.98
CA VAL A 33 14.11 2.32 28.50
C VAL A 33 13.93 1.11 27.59
N VAL A 34 14.09 -0.09 28.16
CA VAL A 34 13.95 -1.39 27.48
C VAL A 34 12.66 -2.06 27.93
N ALA A 35 11.62 -2.03 27.10
CA ALA A 35 10.34 -2.65 27.40
C ALA A 35 10.24 -4.06 26.79
N VAL A 36 10.04 -5.08 27.63
CA VAL A 36 10.07 -6.50 27.26
C VAL A 36 8.67 -7.09 27.37
N GLY A 37 8.03 -7.30 26.21
CA GLY A 37 6.72 -7.95 26.08
C GLY A 37 6.84 -9.47 25.97
N ALA A 38 6.05 -10.19 26.78
CA ALA A 38 5.99 -11.64 26.75
C ALA A 38 4.61 -12.17 27.21
N SER A 39 4.21 -13.36 26.75
CA SER A 39 2.88 -13.93 27.07
C SER A 39 2.99 -15.43 27.35
N ALA A 40 2.22 -16.28 26.67
CA ALA A 40 2.31 -17.73 26.77
C ALA A 40 3.76 -18.24 26.58
N GLY A 41 4.26 -19.00 27.55
CA GLY A 41 5.65 -19.48 27.58
C GLY A 41 6.72 -18.43 27.91
N GLY A 42 6.34 -17.16 28.06
CA GLY A 42 7.26 -16.01 28.16
C GLY A 42 8.27 -16.03 29.31
N LEU A 43 7.95 -16.67 30.45
CA LEU A 43 8.84 -16.75 31.62
C LEU A 43 10.22 -17.35 31.29
N GLU A 44 10.25 -18.39 30.45
CA GLU A 44 11.48 -19.07 30.06
C GLU A 44 12.38 -18.18 29.18
N ALA A 45 11.76 -17.42 28.27
CA ALA A 45 12.46 -16.43 27.45
C ALA A 45 12.96 -15.24 28.29
N LEU A 46 12.16 -14.76 29.25
CA LEU A 46 12.54 -13.71 30.19
C LEU A 46 13.74 -14.14 31.05
N GLN A 47 13.73 -15.35 31.63
CA GLN A 47 14.84 -15.86 32.42
C GLN A 47 16.14 -15.93 31.60
N ARG A 48 16.07 -16.42 30.36
CA ARG A 48 17.22 -16.48 29.44
C ARG A 48 17.74 -15.09 29.10
N PHE A 49 16.88 -14.16 28.67
CA PHE A 49 17.21 -12.77 28.38
C PHE A 49 17.91 -12.08 29.57
N PHE A 50 17.26 -12.06 30.73
CA PHE A 50 17.76 -11.35 31.91
C PHE A 50 19.04 -11.97 32.51
N SER A 51 19.31 -13.26 32.27
CA SER A 51 20.54 -13.94 32.68
C SER A 51 21.78 -13.58 31.85
N SER A 52 21.58 -13.04 30.64
CA SER A 52 22.67 -12.60 29.74
C SER A 52 23.00 -11.11 29.86
N LEU A 53 22.30 -10.37 30.72
CA LEU A 53 22.59 -8.96 30.96
C LEU A 53 23.83 -8.77 31.85
N THR A 54 24.68 -7.81 31.48
CA THR A 54 25.87 -7.42 32.25
C THR A 54 25.68 -6.05 32.88
N LEU A 55 26.06 -5.90 34.16
CA LEU A 55 26.00 -4.61 34.87
C LEU A 55 27.27 -3.76 34.63
N PRO A 56 27.17 -2.42 34.65
CA PRO A 56 25.93 -1.63 34.59
C PRO A 56 25.29 -1.70 33.19
N THR A 57 23.97 -1.70 33.13
CA THR A 57 23.20 -1.71 31.88
C THR A 57 22.96 -0.30 31.34
N GLN A 58 22.81 0.70 32.22
CA GLN A 58 22.47 2.09 31.90
C GLN A 58 21.05 2.29 31.31
N ALA A 59 20.14 1.32 31.49
CA ALA A 59 18.74 1.41 31.07
C ALA A 59 17.78 1.00 32.19
N ALA A 60 16.54 1.50 32.14
CA ALA A 60 15.42 0.99 32.92
C ALA A 60 14.72 -0.14 32.14
N PHE A 61 14.42 -1.27 32.77
CA PHE A 61 13.72 -2.38 32.13
C PHE A 61 12.25 -2.44 32.57
N VAL A 62 11.32 -2.58 31.64
CA VAL A 62 9.88 -2.69 31.93
C VAL A 62 9.33 -3.98 31.36
N VAL A 63 8.88 -4.92 32.20
CA VAL A 63 8.39 -6.23 31.76
C VAL A 63 6.86 -6.23 31.71
N LEU A 64 6.35 -6.47 30.51
CA LEU A 64 4.93 -6.48 30.17
C LEU A 64 4.51 -7.93 29.97
N GLN A 65 3.81 -8.50 30.96
CA GLN A 65 3.31 -9.87 30.89
C GLN A 65 1.81 -9.92 31.14
N HIS A 66 1.09 -10.63 30.28
CA HIS A 66 -0.35 -10.84 30.45
C HIS A 66 -0.63 -11.79 31.62
N LEU A 67 -0.93 -11.23 32.80
CA LEU A 67 -1.27 -11.97 34.02
C LEU A 67 -2.80 -11.99 34.24
N ALA A 68 -3.31 -13.13 34.69
CA ALA A 68 -4.69 -13.25 35.18
C ALA A 68 -4.83 -12.52 36.54
N ALA A 69 -5.98 -11.89 36.78
CA ALA A 69 -6.20 -11.06 37.97
C ALA A 69 -6.14 -11.85 39.30
N ASP A 70 -6.47 -13.14 39.26
CA ASP A 70 -6.75 -13.95 40.45
C ASP A 70 -5.51 -14.60 41.10
N HIS A 71 -4.30 -14.25 40.67
CA HIS A 71 -3.05 -14.86 41.16
C HIS A 71 -2.03 -13.83 41.65
N ARG A 72 -1.56 -14.03 42.88
CA ARG A 72 -0.46 -13.26 43.47
C ARG A 72 0.84 -13.59 42.75
N SER A 73 1.33 -12.67 41.94
CA SER A 73 2.46 -12.92 41.02
C SER A 73 3.77 -13.19 41.76
N MET A 74 4.32 -14.40 41.58
CA MET A 74 5.66 -14.77 42.07
C MET A 74 6.79 -14.28 41.16
N MET A 75 6.48 -13.48 40.13
CA MET A 75 7.46 -13.00 39.14
C MET A 75 8.66 -12.24 39.72
N PRO A 76 8.55 -11.39 40.76
CA PRO A 76 9.72 -10.75 41.38
C PRO A 76 10.74 -11.77 41.89
N GLU A 77 10.28 -12.83 42.57
CA GLU A 77 11.16 -13.90 43.08
C GLU A 77 11.71 -14.80 41.97
N LEU A 78 10.93 -15.07 40.92
CA LEU A 78 11.33 -15.96 39.83
C LEU A 78 12.33 -15.30 38.88
N LEU A 79 12.20 -13.99 38.64
CA LEU A 79 13.11 -13.22 37.80
C LEU A 79 14.35 -12.77 38.59
N GLY A 80 14.20 -12.35 39.85
CA GLY A 80 15.30 -11.93 40.72
C GLY A 80 16.31 -13.04 41.08
N ARG A 81 16.01 -14.31 40.79
CA ARG A 81 16.98 -15.43 40.85
C ARG A 81 17.88 -15.54 39.61
N HIS A 82 17.53 -14.84 38.53
CA HIS A 82 18.16 -14.93 37.21
C HIS A 82 18.74 -13.60 36.72
N THR A 83 18.78 -12.57 37.58
CA THR A 83 19.40 -11.28 37.26
C THR A 83 20.02 -10.64 38.50
N ALA A 84 20.98 -9.75 38.29
CA ALA A 84 21.57 -8.91 39.34
C ALA A 84 20.93 -7.51 39.42
N LEU A 85 20.00 -7.19 38.53
CA LEU A 85 19.17 -5.98 38.57
C LEU A 85 18.15 -6.07 39.71
N ALA A 86 17.79 -4.94 40.33
CA ALA A 86 16.70 -4.92 41.30
C ALA A 86 15.34 -5.09 40.59
N VAL A 87 14.53 -6.06 41.00
CA VAL A 87 13.22 -6.35 40.40
C VAL A 87 12.10 -5.89 41.35
N THR A 88 11.26 -4.96 40.89
CA THR A 88 10.10 -4.45 41.63
C THR A 88 8.81 -4.58 40.82
N THR A 89 7.67 -4.61 41.50
CA THR A 89 6.38 -4.29 40.86
C THR A 89 6.30 -2.78 40.68
N ALA A 90 5.72 -2.31 39.57
CA ALA A 90 5.50 -0.88 39.34
C ALA A 90 4.36 -0.32 40.22
N GLU A 91 4.45 0.98 40.55
CA GLU A 91 3.43 1.72 41.32
C GLU A 91 3.00 2.99 40.57
N GLU A 92 1.82 3.53 40.91
CA GLU A 92 1.25 4.72 40.26
C GLU A 92 2.11 5.98 40.53
N GLY A 93 2.48 6.70 39.47
CA GLY A 93 3.37 7.86 39.54
C GLY A 93 4.84 7.53 39.79
N MET A 94 5.23 6.24 39.75
CA MET A 94 6.62 5.83 39.96
C MET A 94 7.49 6.27 38.78
N ALA A 95 8.51 7.09 39.06
CA ALA A 95 9.55 7.41 38.09
C ALA A 95 10.44 6.18 37.83
N LEU A 96 10.75 5.92 36.55
CA LEU A 96 11.73 4.90 36.17
C LEU A 96 13.15 5.28 36.66
N GLN A 97 14.02 4.28 36.78
CA GLN A 97 15.44 4.44 37.11
C GLN A 97 16.28 3.39 36.37
N THR A 98 17.51 3.75 36.01
CA THR A 98 18.45 2.84 35.34
C THR A 98 18.91 1.71 36.25
N ASP A 99 19.26 0.57 35.68
CA ASP A 99 19.70 -0.65 36.39
C ASP A 99 18.62 -1.28 37.31
N MET A 100 17.34 -1.04 37.01
CA MET A 100 16.19 -1.68 37.67
C MET A 100 15.19 -2.29 36.67
N VAL A 101 14.40 -3.26 37.15
CA VAL A 101 13.35 -3.96 36.41
C VAL A 101 11.99 -3.73 37.06
N TYR A 102 11.03 -3.21 36.29
CA TYR A 102 9.67 -2.87 36.70
C TYR A 102 8.69 -3.87 36.09
N LEU A 103 7.86 -4.52 36.92
CA LEU A 103 6.86 -5.49 36.48
C LEU A 103 5.46 -4.87 36.48
N LEU A 104 4.70 -5.11 35.40
CA LEU A 104 3.27 -4.77 35.30
C LEU A 104 2.44 -5.48 36.41
N PRO A 105 1.74 -4.74 37.29
CA PRO A 105 0.82 -5.35 38.26
C PRO A 105 -0.44 -5.94 37.59
N PRO A 106 -1.07 -6.97 38.19
CA PRO A 106 -2.23 -7.63 37.61
C PRO A 106 -3.48 -6.74 37.63
N GLY A 107 -4.31 -6.84 36.58
CA GLY A 107 -5.63 -6.20 36.51
C GLY A 107 -5.67 -4.77 35.96
N VAL A 108 -4.52 -4.15 35.67
CA VAL A 108 -4.41 -2.82 35.06
C VAL A 108 -3.73 -2.85 33.69
N MET A 109 -3.97 -1.81 32.91
CA MET A 109 -3.12 -1.40 31.78
C MET A 109 -2.08 -0.40 32.30
N MET A 110 -0.96 -0.25 31.60
CA MET A 110 0.13 0.65 31.99
C MET A 110 0.54 1.55 30.82
N THR A 111 0.94 2.78 31.14
CA THR A 111 1.51 3.76 30.22
C THR A 111 2.73 4.44 30.85
N LEU A 112 3.54 5.10 30.02
CA LEU A 112 4.62 5.99 30.45
C LEU A 112 4.27 7.43 30.03
N VAL A 113 4.19 8.36 30.97
CA VAL A 113 3.93 9.78 30.69
C VAL A 113 4.95 10.63 31.45
N GLN A 114 5.69 11.49 30.72
CA GLN A 114 6.73 12.36 31.30
C GLN A 114 7.79 11.61 32.14
N GLY A 115 8.07 10.33 31.82
CA GLY A 115 9.03 9.48 32.54
C GLY A 115 8.46 8.78 33.80
N CYS A 116 7.19 9.01 34.11
CA CYS A 116 6.47 8.39 35.23
C CYS A 116 5.49 7.32 34.73
N ILE A 117 5.40 6.22 35.48
CA ILE A 117 4.46 5.13 35.22
C ILE A 117 3.04 5.56 35.65
N HIS A 118 2.06 5.31 34.79
CA HIS A 118 0.64 5.50 35.09
C HIS A 118 -0.18 4.25 34.76
N PHE A 119 -1.25 4.02 35.52
CA PHE A 119 -2.14 2.87 35.35
C PHE A 119 -3.56 3.28 34.94
N GLU A 120 -4.14 2.47 34.05
CA GLU A 120 -5.53 2.59 33.63
C GLU A 120 -6.30 1.30 33.97
N PRO A 121 -7.57 1.40 34.40
CA PRO A 121 -8.38 0.22 34.70
C PRO A 121 -8.62 -0.59 33.42
N LYS A 122 -8.31 -1.89 33.45
CA LYS A 122 -8.49 -2.78 32.30
C LYS A 122 -9.97 -2.78 31.84
N PRO A 123 -10.26 -2.52 30.55
CA PRO A 123 -11.64 -2.39 30.07
C PRO A 123 -12.41 -3.70 30.24
N SER A 124 -13.68 -3.61 30.63
CA SER A 124 -14.48 -4.75 31.06
C SER A 124 -14.91 -5.68 29.91
N HIS A 125 -14.94 -5.19 28.67
CA HIS A 125 -15.27 -5.93 27.45
C HIS A 125 -14.28 -5.54 26.34
N GLY A 126 -13.72 -6.52 25.63
CA GLY A 126 -12.78 -6.32 24.53
C GLY A 126 -11.56 -7.25 24.60
N VAL A 127 -10.75 -7.27 23.53
CA VAL A 127 -9.40 -7.84 23.56
C VAL A 127 -8.46 -6.76 24.10
N THR A 128 -7.62 -7.09 25.07
CA THR A 128 -6.70 -6.13 25.69
C THR A 128 -5.27 -6.44 25.29
N LEU A 129 -4.58 -5.47 24.69
CA LEU A 129 -3.21 -5.59 24.17
C LEU A 129 -2.24 -4.72 25.01
N PRO A 130 -1.85 -5.15 26.23
CA PRO A 130 -0.99 -4.37 27.13
C PRO A 130 0.43 -4.14 26.61
N ILE A 131 0.97 -5.00 25.73
CA ILE A 131 2.29 -4.78 25.12
C ILE A 131 2.19 -3.66 24.09
N ASP A 132 1.18 -3.71 23.21
CA ASP A 132 0.93 -2.64 22.23
C ASP A 132 0.69 -1.28 22.92
N HIS A 133 -0.17 -1.25 23.94
CA HIS A 133 -0.53 -0.03 24.65
C HIS A 133 0.67 0.67 25.30
N PHE A 134 1.50 -0.08 26.03
CA PHE A 134 2.69 0.50 26.65
C PHE A 134 3.72 0.91 25.60
N PHE A 135 3.95 0.10 24.56
CA PHE A 135 4.90 0.41 23.48
C PHE A 135 4.53 1.70 22.73
N VAL A 136 3.23 1.98 22.52
CA VAL A 136 2.78 3.28 21.97
C VAL A 136 3.15 4.43 22.92
N SER A 137 2.78 4.37 24.21
CA SER A 137 3.11 5.43 25.17
C SER A 137 4.62 5.63 25.35
N LEU A 138 5.41 4.54 25.26
CA LEU A 138 6.87 4.57 25.33
C LEU A 138 7.48 5.29 24.12
N ALA A 139 6.93 5.06 22.92
CA ALA A 139 7.35 5.74 21.70
C ALA A 139 7.12 7.26 21.79
N GLU A 140 6.01 7.69 22.41
CA GLU A 140 5.70 9.09 22.66
C GLU A 140 6.55 9.71 23.79
N ALA A 141 6.88 8.93 24.83
CA ALA A 141 7.57 9.43 26.02
C ALA A 141 9.10 9.56 25.87
N VAL A 142 9.79 8.64 25.18
CA VAL A 142 11.27 8.64 25.09
C VAL A 142 11.84 8.45 23.67
N GLY A 143 10.99 8.21 22.66
CA GLY A 143 11.37 8.24 21.24
C GLY A 143 12.50 7.28 20.85
N GLU A 144 13.67 7.82 20.51
CA GLU A 144 14.85 7.03 20.10
C GLU A 144 15.53 6.27 21.24
N HIS A 145 15.32 6.68 22.49
CA HIS A 145 15.87 6.02 23.68
C HIS A 145 15.02 4.81 24.14
N ALA A 146 14.03 4.41 23.34
CA ALA A 146 13.19 3.23 23.57
C ALA A 146 13.75 1.99 22.85
N VAL A 147 13.72 0.85 23.53
CA VAL A 147 13.93 -0.48 22.94
C VAL A 147 12.75 -1.38 23.30
N GLY A 148 11.89 -1.70 22.34
CA GLY A 148 10.86 -2.72 22.47
C GLY A 148 11.43 -4.11 22.18
N VAL A 149 11.22 -5.07 23.06
CA VAL A 149 11.62 -6.47 22.90
C VAL A 149 10.37 -7.35 22.94
N VAL A 150 10.12 -8.11 21.87
CA VAL A 150 8.97 -9.04 21.78
C VAL A 150 9.48 -10.48 21.89
N LEU A 151 9.11 -11.16 22.97
CA LEU A 151 9.49 -12.55 23.25
C LEU A 151 8.32 -13.53 22.99
N SER A 152 8.54 -14.81 23.27
CA SER A 152 7.54 -15.89 23.18
C SER A 152 6.16 -15.51 23.73
N GLY A 153 5.12 -15.75 22.94
CA GLY A 153 3.74 -15.41 23.29
C GLY A 153 2.68 -15.84 22.26
N SER A 154 1.43 -15.74 22.70
CA SER A 154 0.23 -16.05 21.90
C SER A 154 -0.53 -14.78 21.50
N GLY A 155 -1.04 -14.74 20.27
CA GLY A 155 -1.80 -13.60 19.73
C GLY A 155 -0.93 -12.55 19.05
N SER A 156 -1.44 -11.34 18.85
CA SER A 156 -0.76 -10.25 18.13
C SER A 156 -0.23 -9.11 19.01
N ASP A 157 -0.35 -9.23 20.34
CA ASP A 157 0.00 -8.19 21.32
C ASP A 157 1.48 -7.81 21.24
N GLY A 158 1.77 -6.57 20.84
CA GLY A 158 3.09 -6.02 20.58
C GLY A 158 3.38 -5.71 19.10
N ALA A 159 2.50 -6.08 18.17
CA ALA A 159 2.67 -5.85 16.73
C ALA A 159 2.44 -4.38 16.31
N LEU A 160 1.42 -3.72 16.84
CA LEU A 160 1.09 -2.31 16.53
C LEU A 160 2.06 -1.37 17.26
N GLY A 161 2.36 -1.66 18.53
CA GLY A 161 3.28 -0.91 19.37
C GLY A 161 4.72 -0.98 18.87
N ALA A 162 5.16 -2.13 18.33
CA ALA A 162 6.47 -2.22 17.67
C ALA A 162 6.54 -1.33 16.41
N SER A 163 5.45 -1.23 15.65
CA SER A 163 5.36 -0.30 14.52
C SER A 163 5.43 1.17 15.00
N ALA A 164 4.72 1.52 16.08
CA ALA A 164 4.73 2.85 16.69
C ALA A 164 6.12 3.24 17.24
N LEU A 165 6.81 2.33 17.95
CA LEU A 165 8.19 2.52 18.40
C LEU A 165 9.13 2.82 17.22
N ARG A 166 9.07 2.01 16.16
CA ARG A 166 9.91 2.21 14.97
C ARG A 166 9.57 3.51 14.22
N ALA A 167 8.31 3.95 14.22
CA ALA A 167 7.91 5.26 13.70
C ALA A 167 8.66 6.40 14.39
N GLN A 168 8.65 6.43 15.73
CA GLN A 168 9.36 7.43 16.54
C GLN A 168 10.89 7.22 16.58
N GLY A 169 11.39 6.15 15.94
CA GLY A 169 12.81 5.85 15.83
C GLY A 169 13.38 5.00 16.96
N GLY A 170 12.56 4.51 17.89
CA GLY A 170 12.91 3.50 18.89
C GLY A 170 13.10 2.11 18.27
N TYR A 171 13.91 1.28 18.93
CA TYR A 171 14.38 0.00 18.43
C TYR A 171 13.38 -1.12 18.71
N VAL A 172 13.35 -2.14 17.85
CA VAL A 172 12.47 -3.30 17.92
C VAL A 172 13.31 -4.58 17.77
N LEU A 173 13.36 -5.38 18.83
CA LEU A 173 14.07 -6.65 18.89
C LEU A 173 13.03 -7.77 19.04
N VAL A 174 13.05 -8.80 18.20
CA VAL A 174 12.03 -9.86 18.21
C VAL A 174 12.65 -11.24 18.32
N GLN A 175 12.11 -12.08 19.20
CA GLN A 175 12.58 -13.45 19.37
C GLN A 175 12.42 -14.25 18.07
N ALA A 176 13.46 -14.97 17.65
CA ALA A 176 13.42 -15.82 16.47
C ALA A 176 12.29 -16.87 16.64
N PRO A 177 11.31 -16.98 15.71
CA PRO A 177 10.12 -17.81 15.88
C PRO A 177 10.39 -19.29 16.15
N ASP A 178 11.49 -19.83 15.64
CA ASP A 178 11.99 -21.19 15.86
C ASP A 178 12.55 -21.41 17.28
N SER A 179 13.04 -20.35 17.92
CA SER A 179 13.47 -20.36 19.33
C SER A 179 12.34 -20.11 20.33
N ALA A 180 11.15 -19.71 19.84
CA ALA A 180 10.01 -19.31 20.67
C ALA A 180 9.12 -20.51 21.03
N LYS A 181 8.67 -20.57 22.29
CA LYS A 181 7.78 -21.63 22.80
C LYS A 181 6.35 -21.48 22.29
N PHE A 182 5.95 -20.24 22.04
CA PHE A 182 4.77 -19.83 21.30
C PHE A 182 5.21 -18.70 20.36
N ASP A 183 5.06 -18.93 19.06
CA ASP A 183 5.72 -18.15 18.00
C ASP A 183 4.78 -17.15 17.30
N SER A 184 3.47 -17.26 17.50
CA SER A 184 2.47 -16.38 16.88
C SER A 184 2.70 -14.89 17.17
N MET A 185 3.05 -14.52 18.41
CA MET A 185 3.35 -13.12 18.78
C MET A 185 4.63 -12.60 18.10
N PRO A 186 5.79 -13.29 18.18
CA PRO A 186 6.95 -12.96 17.35
C PRO A 186 6.65 -12.87 15.84
N ARG A 187 5.87 -13.79 15.27
CA ARG A 187 5.46 -13.73 13.85
C ARG A 187 4.59 -12.52 13.56
N SER A 188 3.64 -12.18 14.41
CA SER A 188 2.78 -10.99 14.27
C SER A 188 3.60 -9.71 14.32
N ALA A 189 4.57 -9.60 15.25
CA ALA A 189 5.47 -8.46 15.32
C ALA A 189 6.31 -8.32 14.04
N LEU A 190 6.93 -9.41 13.57
CA LEU A 190 7.72 -9.44 12.32
C LEU A 190 6.90 -9.17 11.05
N ALA A 191 5.60 -9.45 11.07
CA ALA A 191 4.68 -9.17 9.97
C ALA A 191 4.17 -7.72 9.97
N ALA A 192 4.01 -7.10 11.14
CA ALA A 192 3.55 -5.72 11.29
C ALA A 192 4.68 -4.69 11.19
N THR A 193 5.89 -5.03 11.63
CA THR A 193 7.08 -4.20 11.43
C THR A 193 8.34 -5.04 11.25
N GLN A 194 9.29 -4.52 10.49
CA GLN A 194 10.62 -5.09 10.39
C GLN A 194 11.40 -4.77 11.67
N ALA A 195 11.83 -5.81 12.38
CA ALA A 195 12.71 -5.71 13.55
C ALA A 195 14.14 -5.33 13.16
N ASP A 196 14.86 -4.69 14.09
CA ASP A 196 16.28 -4.35 13.95
C ASP A 196 17.18 -5.57 14.16
N ALA A 197 16.80 -6.47 15.07
CA ALA A 197 17.43 -7.76 15.26
C ALA A 197 16.39 -8.86 15.53
N VAL A 198 16.71 -10.05 15.05
CA VAL A 198 15.96 -11.30 15.28
C VAL A 198 16.95 -12.35 15.76
N GLY A 199 16.65 -13.03 16.87
CA GLY A 199 17.58 -13.98 17.49
C GLY A 199 17.02 -14.63 18.75
N THR A 200 17.84 -15.44 19.43
CA THR A 200 17.53 -16.03 20.73
C THR A 200 17.44 -14.98 21.84
N PRO A 201 16.75 -15.24 22.96
CA PRO A 201 16.63 -14.28 24.07
C PRO A 201 17.99 -13.77 24.60
N GLU A 202 19.02 -14.63 24.61
CA GLU A 202 20.39 -14.28 24.98
C GLU A 202 21.03 -13.30 23.99
N GLU A 203 20.90 -13.54 22.68
CA GLU A 203 21.39 -12.64 21.64
C GLU A 203 20.67 -11.28 21.68
N LEU A 204 19.35 -11.28 21.91
CA LEU A 204 18.58 -10.04 22.05
C LEU A 204 19.00 -9.23 23.29
N ALA A 205 19.35 -9.90 24.40
CA ALA A 205 19.87 -9.23 25.59
C ALA A 205 21.22 -8.55 25.33
N VAL A 206 22.12 -9.21 24.58
CA VAL A 206 23.38 -8.61 24.11
C VAL A 206 23.11 -7.42 23.19
N ARG A 207 22.25 -7.56 22.17
CA ARG A 207 21.92 -6.47 21.23
C ARG A 207 21.25 -5.28 21.93
N ALA A 208 20.38 -5.50 22.90
CA ALA A 208 19.79 -4.43 23.71
C ALA A 208 20.87 -3.62 24.45
N LEU A 209 21.85 -4.31 25.07
CA LEU A 209 22.97 -3.63 25.74
C LEU A 209 23.94 -2.96 24.77
N GLU A 210 24.14 -3.48 23.57
CA GLU A 210 24.93 -2.82 22.53
C GLU A 210 24.30 -1.52 22.03
N ILE A 211 22.96 -1.49 21.87
CA ILE A 211 22.22 -0.28 21.49
C ILE A 211 22.35 0.78 22.60
N VAL A 212 22.01 0.42 23.84
CA VAL A 212 22.04 1.32 25.00
C VAL A 212 23.45 1.88 25.24
N ARG A 213 24.48 1.02 25.25
CA ARG A 213 25.88 1.46 25.46
C ARG A 213 26.47 2.16 24.24
N GLY A 214 26.04 1.80 23.03
CA GLY A 214 26.50 2.39 21.77
C GLY A 214 26.13 3.88 21.65
N GLY A 215 24.91 4.24 22.07
CA GLY A 215 24.46 5.64 22.12
C GLY A 215 25.32 6.53 23.04
N VAL A 216 25.78 5.99 24.18
CA VAL A 216 26.62 6.73 25.14
C VAL A 216 28.09 6.83 24.69
N GLY A 217 28.56 5.93 23.81
CA GLY A 217 29.98 5.71 23.57
C GLY A 217 30.61 6.18 22.25
N ARG A 218 29.85 6.42 21.16
CA ARG A 218 30.44 6.73 19.83
C ARG A 218 30.15 8.13 19.25
N PHE A 219 29.01 8.76 19.58
CA PHE A 219 28.60 10.04 18.97
C PHE A 219 28.06 11.07 19.98
N GLY A 220 28.47 10.97 21.25
CA GLY A 220 27.93 11.82 22.33
C GLY A 220 28.09 13.32 22.10
N GLN A 221 27.02 14.07 22.41
CA GLN A 221 26.92 15.54 22.44
C GLN A 221 26.83 16.30 21.10
N SER A 222 26.53 15.64 19.98
CA SER A 222 25.85 16.29 18.85
C SER A 222 25.09 15.27 18.00
N PRO A 223 23.92 15.62 17.42
CA PRO A 223 23.41 14.90 16.26
C PRO A 223 24.46 15.00 15.13
N LEU A 224 24.42 14.14 14.10
CA LEU A 224 25.37 14.21 12.98
C LEU A 224 25.27 15.52 12.19
N LEU A 225 25.90 16.58 12.69
CA LEU A 225 26.23 17.77 11.91
C LEU A 225 27.20 17.33 10.81
N PRO A 226 26.89 17.53 9.51
CA PRO A 226 27.70 16.98 8.42
C PRO A 226 29.08 17.64 8.31
N THR A 227 30.00 17.12 9.14
CA THR A 227 31.43 17.45 9.11
C THR A 227 31.95 17.24 7.70
N GLN A 228 32.83 18.12 7.21
CA GLN A 228 33.25 18.10 5.80
C GLN A 228 33.83 16.75 5.36
N SER A 229 34.44 15.99 6.28
CA SER A 229 34.91 14.62 6.08
C SER A 229 33.82 13.59 5.79
N MET A 230 32.60 13.77 6.30
CA MET A 230 31.51 12.78 6.20
C MET A 230 30.65 12.95 4.94
N ARG A 231 30.66 14.15 4.32
CA ARG A 231 29.86 14.44 3.13
C ARG A 231 30.09 13.46 1.96
N PRO A 232 31.34 13.04 1.62
CA PRO A 232 31.56 12.08 0.53
C PRO A 232 30.97 10.69 0.82
N ALA A 233 31.01 10.24 2.08
CA ALA A 233 30.43 8.96 2.47
C ALA A 233 28.89 9.00 2.43
N LEU A 234 28.27 10.10 2.89
CA LEU A 234 26.83 10.33 2.79
C LEU A 234 26.36 10.45 1.33
N GLN A 235 27.12 11.15 0.49
CA GLN A 235 26.80 11.25 -0.94
C GLN A 235 26.83 9.87 -1.62
N ARG A 236 27.85 9.04 -1.33
CA ARG A 236 27.89 7.63 -1.79
C ARG A 236 26.69 6.81 -1.32
N VAL A 237 26.22 7.01 -0.08
CA VAL A 237 24.99 6.36 0.43
C VAL A 237 23.77 6.78 -0.39
N PHE A 238 23.62 8.07 -0.70
CA PHE A 238 22.49 8.56 -1.50
C PHE A 238 22.58 8.10 -2.96
N GLU A 239 23.77 8.08 -3.57
CA GLU A 239 24.01 7.53 -4.91
C GLU A 239 23.64 6.03 -4.98
N CYS A 240 24.02 5.23 -3.97
CA CYS A 240 23.67 3.82 -3.86
C CYS A 240 22.16 3.58 -3.72
N LEU A 241 21.45 4.44 -2.99
CA LEU A 241 19.99 4.38 -2.84
C LEU A 241 19.27 4.84 -4.10
N PHE A 242 19.70 5.94 -4.71
CA PHE A 242 19.12 6.49 -5.93
C PHE A 242 19.22 5.50 -7.09
N ALA A 243 20.39 4.90 -7.31
CA ALA A 243 20.62 3.92 -8.38
C ALA A 243 19.75 2.65 -8.28
N GLN A 244 19.21 2.33 -7.10
CA GLN A 244 18.32 1.17 -6.88
C GLN A 244 16.83 1.54 -6.85
N SER A 245 16.48 2.75 -6.39
CA SER A 245 15.08 3.12 -6.11
C SER A 245 14.50 4.19 -7.04
N GLY A 246 15.35 5.03 -7.64
CA GLY A 246 14.95 6.25 -8.34
C GLY A 246 14.49 7.38 -7.42
N ILE A 247 14.76 7.30 -6.11
CA ILE A 247 14.33 8.29 -5.10
C ILE A 247 15.54 9.13 -4.67
N ASP A 248 15.49 10.44 -4.91
CA ASP A 248 16.56 11.34 -4.48
C ASP A 248 16.43 11.72 -2.99
N PHE A 249 17.12 10.96 -2.13
CA PHE A 249 17.18 11.22 -0.70
C PHE A 249 17.93 12.53 -0.33
N ASN A 250 18.59 13.22 -1.27
CA ASN A 250 19.07 14.59 -1.03
C ASN A 250 17.91 15.58 -0.83
N GLN A 251 16.73 15.31 -1.40
CA GLN A 251 15.52 16.14 -1.25
C GLN A 251 14.82 15.95 0.10
N TYR A 252 15.26 14.98 0.91
CA TYR A 252 14.69 14.66 2.21
C TYR A 252 15.41 15.42 3.33
N LYS A 253 14.76 15.62 4.47
CA LYS A 253 15.32 16.30 5.64
C LYS A 253 16.51 15.53 6.19
N LEU A 254 17.70 16.07 5.97
CA LEU A 254 18.96 15.43 6.32
C LEU A 254 19.04 14.94 7.79
N PRO A 255 18.53 15.64 8.83
CA PRO A 255 18.52 15.10 10.20
C PRO A 255 17.69 13.82 10.35
N THR A 256 16.55 13.71 9.65
CA THR A 256 15.71 12.49 9.66
C THR A 256 16.43 11.32 8.99
N VAL A 257 17.09 11.59 7.86
CA VAL A 257 17.88 10.61 7.11
C VAL A 257 19.08 10.11 7.93
N LEU A 258 19.79 11.03 8.58
CA LEU A 258 20.97 10.71 9.40
C LEU A 258 20.62 9.87 10.62
N ARG A 259 19.55 10.20 11.37
CA ARG A 259 19.07 9.38 12.51
C ARG A 259 18.73 7.93 12.12
N ARG A 260 18.38 7.66 10.86
CA ARG A 260 18.21 6.28 10.35
C ARG A 260 19.53 5.64 9.97
N ILE A 261 20.46 6.39 9.36
CA ILE A 261 21.83 5.89 9.11
C ILE A 261 22.56 5.57 10.43
N GLU A 262 22.41 6.40 11.46
CA GLU A 262 22.93 6.17 12.83
C GLU A 262 22.37 4.88 13.46
N ARG A 263 21.08 4.63 13.29
CA ARG A 263 20.42 3.39 13.71
C ARG A 263 20.97 2.16 12.96
N ARG A 264 21.09 2.22 11.63
CA ARG A 264 21.71 1.14 10.83
C ARG A 264 23.17 0.89 11.24
N LEU A 265 23.94 1.95 11.50
CA LEU A 265 25.32 1.86 12.01
C LEU A 265 25.40 1.06 13.32
N LEU A 266 24.55 1.39 14.30
CA LEU A 266 24.50 0.71 15.60
C LEU A 266 24.10 -0.76 15.46
N VAL A 267 23.03 -1.04 14.70
CA VAL A 267 22.51 -2.40 14.45
C VAL A 267 23.54 -3.30 13.75
N LEU A 268 24.32 -2.74 12.82
CA LEU A 268 25.39 -3.45 12.10
C LEU A 268 26.75 -3.44 12.82
N SER A 269 26.84 -2.74 13.94
CA SER A 269 28.04 -2.50 14.77
C SER A 269 29.20 -1.74 14.09
N CYS A 270 28.94 -1.14 12.92
CA CYS A 270 29.92 -0.42 12.09
C CYS A 270 30.54 0.78 12.84
N SER A 271 31.78 1.10 12.51
CA SER A 271 32.58 2.15 13.18
C SER A 271 32.26 3.56 12.71
N ASP A 272 32.07 3.78 11.41
CA ASP A 272 31.70 5.07 10.83
C ASP A 272 30.81 4.95 9.57
N VAL A 273 30.36 6.10 9.05
CA VAL A 273 29.53 6.19 7.82
C VAL A 273 30.29 5.74 6.57
N THR A 274 31.63 5.74 6.58
CA THR A 274 32.47 5.30 5.45
C THR A 274 32.43 3.78 5.31
N GLU A 275 32.66 3.06 6.42
CA GLU A 275 32.53 1.61 6.50
C GLU A 275 31.11 1.16 6.11
N TYR A 276 30.09 1.93 6.54
CA TYR A 276 28.72 1.67 6.15
C TYR A 276 28.45 1.93 4.66
N ALA A 277 28.99 3.00 4.08
CA ALA A 277 28.88 3.26 2.64
C ALA A 277 29.53 2.15 1.80
N ASP A 278 30.66 1.60 2.25
CA ASP A 278 31.30 0.43 1.63
C ASP A 278 30.44 -0.83 1.77
N ARG A 279 29.88 -1.09 2.95
CA ARG A 279 28.99 -2.24 3.19
C ARG A 279 27.68 -2.16 2.40
N LEU A 280 27.10 -0.96 2.28
CA LEU A 280 25.92 -0.64 1.49
C LEU A 280 26.17 -0.81 -0.02
N SER A 281 27.35 -0.40 -0.50
CA SER A 281 27.78 -0.62 -1.89
C SER A 281 27.81 -2.12 -2.24
N ASN A 282 28.26 -2.96 -1.30
CA ASN A 282 28.45 -4.40 -1.49
C ASN A 282 27.23 -5.28 -1.18
N SER A 283 26.18 -4.76 -0.51
CA SER A 283 24.98 -5.52 -0.14
C SER A 283 23.73 -4.95 -0.81
N ALA A 284 22.99 -5.79 -1.55
CA ALA A 284 21.67 -5.43 -2.08
C ALA A 284 20.61 -5.43 -0.96
N ASP A 285 20.73 -6.35 0.00
CA ASP A 285 19.83 -6.46 1.14
C ASP A 285 19.91 -5.22 2.02
N GLU A 286 21.10 -4.78 2.43
CA GLU A 286 21.25 -3.59 3.29
C GLU A 286 20.75 -2.31 2.62
N ARG A 287 20.85 -2.19 1.28
CA ARG A 287 20.22 -1.09 0.53
C ARG A 287 18.71 -1.11 0.64
N GLU A 288 18.09 -2.29 0.56
CA GLU A 288 16.64 -2.44 0.76
C GLU A 288 16.24 -2.27 2.24
N LEU A 289 17.08 -2.66 3.21
CA LEU A 289 16.86 -2.41 4.64
C LEU A 289 16.88 -0.90 4.95
N LEU A 290 17.91 -0.18 4.49
CA LEU A 290 18.01 1.28 4.66
C LEU A 290 16.86 2.01 3.95
N ARG A 291 16.53 1.63 2.71
CA ARG A 291 15.41 2.22 1.95
C ARG A 291 14.08 2.11 2.70
N ARG A 292 13.78 0.94 3.31
CA ARG A 292 12.60 0.71 4.15
C ARG A 292 12.61 1.49 5.47
N GLU A 293 13.78 1.83 5.99
CA GLU A 293 13.89 2.58 7.24
C GLU A 293 13.76 4.10 7.04
N LEU A 294 14.10 4.59 5.84
CA LEU A 294 13.89 5.97 5.41
C LEU A 294 12.44 6.24 4.96
N LEU A 295 11.77 5.26 4.36
CA LEU A 295 10.38 5.36 3.89
C LEU A 295 9.44 4.67 4.88
N ILE A 296 8.90 5.44 5.84
CA ILE A 296 8.13 4.93 6.99
C ILE A 296 6.63 4.90 6.65
N PRO A 297 6.00 3.74 6.38
CA PRO A 297 4.64 3.66 5.86
C PRO A 297 3.61 3.54 6.99
N VAL A 298 3.70 4.41 8.00
CA VAL A 298 2.86 4.34 9.20
C VAL A 298 1.59 5.15 8.97
N THR A 299 0.47 4.44 8.82
CA THR A 299 -0.88 4.97 8.57
C THR A 299 -1.92 4.14 9.34
N SER A 300 -3.18 4.59 9.37
CA SER A 300 -4.30 3.89 10.00
C SER A 300 -5.64 4.40 9.46
N PHE A 301 -6.69 3.56 9.54
CA PHE A 301 -8.04 3.97 9.17
C PHE A 301 -8.49 5.16 10.01
N PHE A 302 -9.05 6.19 9.37
CA PHE A 302 -9.51 7.41 10.03
C PHE A 302 -8.45 8.16 10.88
N ARG A 303 -7.16 8.11 10.49
CA ARG A 303 -6.08 8.91 11.09
C ARG A 303 -6.45 10.41 11.16
N ASP A 304 -6.54 10.96 12.37
CA ASP A 304 -7.16 12.25 12.67
C ASP A 304 -8.66 12.30 12.31
N ALA A 305 -9.47 11.48 13.00
CA ALA A 305 -10.90 11.32 12.73
C ALA A 305 -11.71 12.64 12.76
N THR A 306 -11.24 13.66 13.48
CA THR A 306 -11.81 15.02 13.45
C THR A 306 -11.67 15.67 12.08
N ALA A 307 -10.51 15.53 11.43
CA ALA A 307 -10.24 16.11 10.12
C ALA A 307 -11.09 15.45 9.04
N PHE A 308 -11.20 14.12 9.07
CA PHE A 308 -12.10 13.37 8.19
C PHE A 308 -13.58 13.71 8.41
N LYS A 309 -14.01 13.99 9.65
CA LYS A 309 -15.38 14.46 9.94
C LYS A 309 -15.65 15.85 9.37
N THR A 310 -14.69 16.77 9.47
CA THR A 310 -14.77 18.10 8.83
C THR A 310 -14.83 17.97 7.31
N LEU A 311 -13.92 17.19 6.71
CA LEU A 311 -13.90 16.90 5.27
C LEU A 311 -15.24 16.35 4.77
N PHE A 312 -15.82 15.39 5.48
CA PHE A 312 -17.11 14.79 5.14
C PHE A 312 -18.24 15.84 5.05
N HIS A 313 -18.42 16.65 6.09
CA HIS A 313 -19.53 17.60 6.17
C HIS A 313 -19.33 18.85 5.32
N GLN A 314 -18.10 19.40 5.24
CA GLN A 314 -17.81 20.67 4.56
C GLN A 314 -17.43 20.48 3.08
N VAL A 315 -16.89 19.33 2.69
CA VAL A 315 -16.38 19.08 1.33
C VAL A 315 -17.16 17.97 0.63
N LEU A 316 -17.14 16.74 1.17
CA LEU A 316 -17.61 15.57 0.42
C LEU A 316 -19.12 15.61 0.14
N VAL A 317 -19.95 15.89 1.15
CA VAL A 317 -21.41 15.97 0.97
C VAL A 317 -21.83 17.11 0.01
N PRO A 318 -21.30 18.35 0.13
CA PRO A 318 -21.54 19.40 -0.87
C PRO A 318 -21.07 19.03 -2.28
N MET A 319 -19.85 18.49 -2.41
CA MET A 319 -19.24 18.15 -3.70
C MET A 319 -20.02 17.04 -4.43
N VAL A 320 -20.40 15.97 -3.72
CA VAL A 320 -21.24 14.90 -4.29
C VAL A 320 -22.64 15.41 -4.64
N ARG A 321 -23.23 16.33 -3.86
CA ARG A 321 -24.53 16.94 -4.18
C ARG A 321 -24.48 17.85 -5.42
N GLN A 322 -23.34 18.46 -5.72
CA GLN A 322 -23.15 19.35 -6.88
C GLN A 322 -22.67 18.62 -8.14
N GLN A 323 -22.14 17.40 -8.03
CA GLN A 323 -21.58 16.66 -9.18
C GLN A 323 -22.68 16.20 -10.15
N ALA A 324 -22.55 16.59 -11.42
CA ALA A 324 -23.42 16.14 -12.49
C ALA A 324 -23.23 14.64 -12.79
N ALA A 325 -24.32 13.90 -12.98
CA ALA A 325 -24.32 12.43 -13.08
C ALA A 325 -23.37 11.85 -14.16
N ASN A 326 -23.13 12.59 -15.25
CA ASN A 326 -22.25 12.14 -16.35
C ASN A 326 -20.75 12.43 -16.11
N ARG A 327 -20.36 13.08 -15.00
CA ARG A 327 -18.96 13.35 -14.66
C ARG A 327 -18.53 12.50 -13.46
N PRO A 328 -17.54 11.61 -13.60
CA PRO A 328 -17.00 10.90 -12.45
C PRO A 328 -16.27 11.86 -11.52
N LEU A 329 -16.47 11.69 -10.21
CA LEU A 329 -15.70 12.34 -9.16
C LEU A 329 -14.30 11.72 -9.08
N ARG A 330 -13.27 12.55 -9.20
CA ARG A 330 -11.87 12.10 -9.21
C ARG A 330 -11.11 12.63 -7.99
N VAL A 331 -10.58 11.70 -7.20
CA VAL A 331 -9.87 11.98 -5.94
C VAL A 331 -8.47 11.39 -6.02
N TRP A 332 -7.45 12.08 -5.50
CA TRP A 332 -6.08 11.58 -5.38
C TRP A 332 -5.66 11.53 -3.91
N SER A 333 -5.23 10.37 -3.41
CA SER A 333 -4.48 10.19 -2.16
C SER A 333 -3.01 9.99 -2.52
N ALA A 334 -2.17 10.94 -2.11
CA ALA A 334 -0.77 11.06 -2.47
C ALA A 334 0.12 10.81 -1.23
N GLY A 335 0.84 9.69 -1.22
CA GLY A 335 1.47 9.13 -0.03
C GLY A 335 0.55 8.14 0.70
N CYS A 336 -0.16 7.29 -0.04
CA CYS A 336 -1.24 6.46 0.49
C CYS A 336 -0.80 5.28 1.38
N ALA A 337 0.51 4.98 1.44
CA ALA A 337 1.11 3.88 2.20
C ALA A 337 0.38 2.54 1.96
N THR A 338 -0.06 1.85 3.02
CA THR A 338 -0.78 0.57 2.96
C THR A 338 -2.28 0.70 2.63
N GLY A 339 -2.74 1.87 2.18
CA GLY A 339 -4.06 2.09 1.57
C GLY A 339 -5.18 2.53 2.51
N GLU A 340 -4.97 2.53 3.83
CA GLU A 340 -5.98 2.88 4.82
C GLU A 340 -6.60 4.26 4.60
N GLU A 341 -5.84 5.24 4.12
CA GLU A 341 -6.37 6.57 3.75
C GLU A 341 -7.29 6.48 2.52
N ALA A 342 -6.85 5.83 1.44
CA ALA A 342 -7.62 5.70 0.21
C ALA A 342 -8.96 4.98 0.45
N TYR A 343 -8.96 3.96 1.30
CA TYR A 343 -10.18 3.26 1.71
C TYR A 343 -11.03 4.07 2.70
N THR A 344 -10.43 4.85 3.61
CA THR A 344 -11.15 5.83 4.45
C THR A 344 -11.91 6.84 3.58
N LEU A 345 -11.27 7.37 2.54
CA LEU A 345 -11.90 8.26 1.56
C LEU A 345 -13.03 7.58 0.77
N GLY A 346 -12.83 6.32 0.35
CA GLY A 346 -13.87 5.54 -0.33
C GLY A 346 -15.11 5.27 0.52
N ILE A 347 -14.93 4.90 1.80
CA ILE A 347 -16.02 4.76 2.78
C ILE A 347 -16.79 6.08 2.91
N LEU A 348 -16.08 7.19 3.14
CA LEU A 348 -16.68 8.50 3.32
C LEU A 348 -17.40 9.02 2.07
N LEU A 349 -16.93 8.68 0.87
CA LEU A 349 -17.61 9.01 -0.38
C LEU A 349 -18.90 8.20 -0.57
N LEU A 350 -18.91 6.90 -0.23
CA LEU A 350 -20.14 6.08 -0.26
C LEU A 350 -21.17 6.56 0.78
N GLU A 351 -20.72 6.96 1.97
CA GLU A 351 -21.56 7.61 2.97
C GLU A 351 -22.08 8.97 2.47
N ALA A 352 -21.25 9.76 1.77
CA ALA A 352 -21.65 11.05 1.22
C ALA A 352 -22.67 10.91 0.08
N CYS A 353 -22.54 9.91 -0.80
CA CYS A 353 -23.55 9.56 -1.80
C CYS A 353 -24.91 9.24 -1.16
N GLN A 354 -24.91 8.46 -0.07
CA GLN A 354 -26.14 8.13 0.66
C GLN A 354 -26.77 9.36 1.33
N VAL A 355 -25.98 10.30 1.87
CA VAL A 355 -26.49 11.56 2.47
C VAL A 355 -26.91 12.59 1.41
N ALA A 356 -26.24 12.61 0.25
CA ALA A 356 -26.57 13.51 -0.86
C ALA A 356 -27.74 13.00 -1.73
N GLN A 357 -28.04 11.70 -1.69
CA GLN A 357 -28.95 11.00 -2.61
C GLN A 357 -28.53 11.17 -4.09
N ASN A 358 -27.22 11.21 -4.34
CA ASN A 358 -26.61 11.26 -5.67
C ASN A 358 -25.49 10.21 -5.76
N TRP A 359 -25.33 9.58 -6.91
CA TRP A 359 -24.38 8.49 -7.13
C TRP A 359 -23.55 8.72 -8.41
N PRO A 360 -22.69 9.75 -8.44
CA PRO A 360 -21.71 9.89 -9.52
C PRO A 360 -20.75 8.70 -9.50
N GLY A 361 -20.18 8.35 -10.67
CA GLY A 361 -19.05 7.42 -10.70
C GLY A 361 -17.88 7.97 -9.89
N ILE A 362 -17.23 7.15 -9.07
CA ILE A 362 -16.11 7.59 -8.21
C ILE A 362 -14.84 6.83 -8.62
N LYS A 363 -13.73 7.57 -8.77
CA LYS A 363 -12.39 6.98 -8.89
C LYS A 363 -11.40 7.69 -7.96
N ILE A 364 -10.79 6.89 -7.09
CA ILE A 364 -9.75 7.28 -6.16
C ILE A 364 -8.43 6.75 -6.71
N PHE A 365 -7.54 7.66 -7.09
CA PHE A 365 -6.16 7.36 -7.42
C PHE A 365 -5.39 7.35 -6.09
N ALA A 366 -4.73 6.25 -5.77
CA ALA A 366 -4.00 6.07 -4.52
C ALA A 366 -2.55 5.74 -4.88
N THR A 367 -1.61 6.62 -4.52
CA THR A 367 -0.22 6.49 -4.98
C THR A 367 0.80 6.62 -3.88
N ASP A 368 1.89 5.86 -4.05
CA ASP A 368 3.05 5.84 -3.18
C ASP A 368 4.31 5.55 -4.02
N VAL A 369 5.49 5.74 -3.45
CA VAL A 369 6.77 5.54 -4.14
C VAL A 369 7.34 4.13 -3.92
N ASP A 370 6.96 3.45 -2.83
CA ASP A 370 7.30 2.05 -2.57
C ASP A 370 6.21 1.11 -3.11
N GLN A 371 6.59 0.23 -4.05
CA GLN A 371 5.68 -0.77 -4.60
C GLN A 371 5.14 -1.72 -3.52
N ARG A 372 5.94 -2.05 -2.49
CA ARG A 372 5.58 -3.05 -1.46
C ARG A 372 4.36 -2.66 -0.63
N VAL A 373 4.15 -1.36 -0.40
CA VAL A 373 3.00 -0.88 0.38
C VAL A 373 1.74 -0.80 -0.47
N LEU A 374 1.90 -0.51 -1.77
CA LEU A 374 0.85 -0.62 -2.77
C LEU A 374 0.43 -2.09 -2.99
N ASP A 375 1.37 -3.04 -2.97
CA ASP A 375 1.07 -4.47 -3.05
C ASP A 375 0.18 -4.89 -1.86
N LEU A 376 0.57 -4.51 -0.63
CA LEU A 376 -0.22 -4.74 0.59
C LEU A 376 -1.59 -4.06 0.55
N ALA A 377 -1.67 -2.82 0.08
CA ALA A 377 -2.93 -2.09 -0.10
C ALA A 377 -3.85 -2.79 -1.10
N SER A 378 -3.31 -3.18 -2.26
CA SER A 378 -4.04 -3.86 -3.33
C SER A 378 -4.53 -5.26 -2.92
N ALA A 379 -3.87 -5.91 -1.96
CA ALA A 379 -4.30 -7.17 -1.35
C ALA A 379 -5.55 -7.03 -0.46
N CYS A 380 -5.97 -5.80 -0.11
CA CYS A 380 -7.27 -5.50 0.51
C CYS A 380 -7.53 -6.17 1.88
N SER A 381 -6.49 -6.66 2.58
CA SER A 381 -6.63 -7.54 3.74
C SER A 381 -5.84 -7.03 4.93
N TYR A 382 -6.53 -6.63 6.00
CA TYR A 382 -5.95 -5.97 7.17
C TYR A 382 -6.12 -6.85 8.44
N PRO A 383 -5.24 -6.74 9.46
CA PRO A 383 -5.45 -7.38 10.76
C PRO A 383 -6.73 -6.90 11.44
N LEU A 384 -7.37 -7.74 12.26
CA LEU A 384 -8.55 -7.36 13.06
C LEU A 384 -8.35 -6.08 13.90
N GLY A 385 -7.17 -5.91 14.52
CA GLY A 385 -6.85 -4.73 15.34
C GLY A 385 -6.82 -3.40 14.56
N SER A 386 -6.66 -3.42 13.23
CA SER A 386 -6.69 -2.21 12.40
C SER A 386 -8.09 -1.57 12.32
N ALA A 387 -9.14 -2.25 12.81
CA ALA A 387 -10.54 -1.79 12.71
C ALA A 387 -11.11 -1.13 13.98
N GLU A 388 -10.31 -0.93 15.04
CA GLU A 388 -10.78 -0.25 16.26
C GLU A 388 -11.33 1.17 15.97
N SER A 389 -10.73 1.90 15.02
CA SER A 389 -11.19 3.22 14.58
C SER A 389 -12.37 3.22 13.60
N LEU A 390 -12.76 2.06 13.05
CA LEU A 390 -13.86 1.96 12.08
C LEU A 390 -15.23 1.91 12.76
N GLY A 391 -15.32 1.23 13.91
CA GLY A 391 -16.58 0.93 14.58
C GLY A 391 -17.41 -0.16 13.89
N PRO A 392 -18.33 -0.83 14.62
CA PRO A 392 -18.96 -2.07 14.19
C PRO A 392 -19.80 -1.93 12.92
N GLU A 393 -20.50 -0.81 12.73
CA GLU A 393 -21.37 -0.57 11.57
C GLU A 393 -20.56 -0.51 10.26
N ARG A 394 -19.44 0.23 10.24
CA ARG A 394 -18.58 0.32 9.05
C ARG A 394 -17.86 -0.99 8.77
N THR A 395 -17.37 -1.68 9.80
CA THR A 395 -16.73 -2.99 9.64
C THR A 395 -17.70 -3.99 9.00
N ALA A 396 -18.92 -4.15 9.56
CA ALA A 396 -19.94 -5.03 8.98
C ALA A 396 -20.38 -4.61 7.57
N ARG A 397 -20.41 -3.30 7.28
CA ARG A 397 -20.85 -2.77 5.98
C ARG A 397 -19.82 -2.91 4.87
N TYR A 398 -18.54 -2.61 5.13
CA TYR A 398 -17.51 -2.48 4.10
C TYR A 398 -16.46 -3.61 4.08
N PHE A 399 -16.43 -4.47 5.10
CA PHE A 399 -15.46 -5.57 5.23
C PHE A 399 -16.16 -6.94 5.39
N GLN A 400 -15.44 -8.01 5.08
CA GLN A 400 -15.75 -9.39 5.42
C GLN A 400 -14.64 -9.91 6.33
N GLN A 401 -15.00 -10.58 7.43
CA GLN A 401 -14.00 -11.26 8.25
C GLN A 401 -13.63 -12.61 7.61
N GLN A 402 -12.33 -12.87 7.50
CA GLN A 402 -11.75 -14.14 7.10
C GLN A 402 -10.63 -14.46 8.09
N ASP A 403 -10.86 -15.48 8.92
CA ASP A 403 -10.02 -15.81 10.08
C ASP A 403 -9.71 -14.57 10.96
N ASP A 404 -8.44 -14.30 11.24
CA ASP A 404 -7.97 -13.13 12.03
C ASP A 404 -7.80 -11.84 11.20
N ARG A 405 -8.36 -11.79 9.97
CA ARG A 405 -8.23 -10.65 9.04
C ARG A 405 -9.57 -10.11 8.57
N LEU A 406 -9.56 -8.85 8.16
CA LEU A 406 -10.67 -8.11 7.58
C LEU A 406 -10.34 -7.78 6.13
N VAL A 407 -11.14 -8.33 5.21
CA VAL A 407 -10.99 -8.17 3.76
C VAL A 407 -12.01 -7.15 3.26
N ILE A 408 -11.57 -6.16 2.50
CA ILE A 408 -12.43 -5.12 1.93
C ILE A 408 -13.35 -5.71 0.84
N LYS A 409 -14.64 -5.35 0.88
CA LYS A 409 -15.63 -5.85 -0.09
C LYS A 409 -15.40 -5.30 -1.51
N PRO A 410 -15.80 -6.04 -2.57
CA PRO A 410 -15.49 -5.69 -3.95
C PRO A 410 -15.95 -4.29 -4.39
N GLU A 411 -17.07 -3.81 -3.87
CA GLU A 411 -17.68 -2.54 -4.27
C GLU A 411 -16.80 -1.34 -3.87
N LEU A 412 -16.18 -1.42 -2.69
CA LEU A 412 -15.19 -0.42 -2.23
C LEU A 412 -13.84 -0.61 -2.94
N ARG A 413 -13.43 -1.86 -3.21
CA ARG A 413 -12.19 -2.16 -3.94
C ARG A 413 -12.19 -1.56 -5.35
N GLN A 414 -13.28 -1.68 -6.09
CA GLN A 414 -13.40 -1.20 -7.48
C GLN A 414 -13.35 0.33 -7.64
N MET A 415 -13.47 1.10 -6.54
CA MET A 415 -13.34 2.56 -6.54
C MET A 415 -11.89 3.03 -6.52
N VAL A 416 -10.96 2.21 -6.02
CA VAL A 416 -9.56 2.59 -5.78
C VAL A 416 -8.63 2.00 -6.84
N LEU A 417 -7.76 2.82 -7.40
CA LEU A 417 -6.68 2.45 -8.30
C LEU A 417 -5.35 2.76 -7.64
N PHE A 418 -4.56 1.72 -7.34
CA PHE A 418 -3.20 1.87 -6.84
C PHE A 418 -2.20 2.01 -7.98
N ALA A 419 -1.30 2.98 -7.88
CA ALA A 419 -0.22 3.18 -8.85
C ALA A 419 1.04 3.72 -8.16
N ARG A 420 2.22 3.30 -8.63
CA ARG A 420 3.49 3.86 -8.17
C ARG A 420 3.67 5.28 -8.72
N HIS A 421 4.01 6.24 -7.85
CA HIS A 421 4.22 7.63 -8.21
C HIS A 421 5.22 8.30 -7.26
N ASN A 422 6.26 8.93 -7.79
CA ASN A 422 7.19 9.78 -7.08
C ASN A 422 6.78 11.26 -7.21
N LEU A 423 6.24 11.84 -6.13
CA LEU A 423 5.74 13.21 -6.10
C LEU A 423 6.79 14.28 -6.48
N LEU A 424 8.08 13.99 -6.33
CA LEU A 424 9.18 14.91 -6.66
C LEU A 424 9.46 14.99 -8.17
N ASP A 425 9.30 13.86 -8.88
CA ASP A 425 9.83 13.66 -10.23
C ASP A 425 8.73 13.34 -11.25
N ASP A 426 7.76 12.47 -10.92
CA ASP A 426 6.69 12.03 -11.83
C ASP A 426 5.61 13.10 -12.05
N ALA A 427 5.10 13.19 -13.28
CA ALA A 427 4.06 14.16 -13.65
C ALA A 427 2.77 13.95 -12.83
N PRO A 428 2.14 15.01 -12.30
CA PRO A 428 0.92 14.88 -11.50
C PRO A 428 -0.31 14.54 -12.35
N PHE A 429 -1.25 13.78 -11.78
CA PHE A 429 -2.53 13.51 -12.43
C PHE A 429 -3.38 14.80 -12.52
N THR A 430 -3.76 15.22 -13.73
CA THR A 430 -4.55 16.44 -13.93
C THR A 430 -6.04 16.24 -13.68
N LYS A 431 -6.77 17.35 -13.47
CA LYS A 431 -8.25 17.43 -13.36
C LYS A 431 -8.84 16.65 -12.17
N MET A 432 -8.23 16.73 -10.99
CA MET A 432 -8.76 16.19 -9.73
C MET A 432 -9.75 17.14 -9.06
N ASP A 433 -10.77 16.58 -8.41
CA ASP A 433 -11.78 17.33 -7.65
C ASP A 433 -11.36 17.49 -6.17
N LEU A 434 -10.69 16.48 -5.63
CA LEU A 434 -10.06 16.49 -4.30
C LEU A 434 -8.65 15.86 -4.40
N VAL A 435 -7.67 16.53 -3.81
CA VAL A 435 -6.32 16.00 -3.59
C VAL A 435 -6.06 15.93 -2.08
N VAL A 436 -5.56 14.80 -1.62
CA VAL A 436 -5.22 14.52 -0.22
C VAL A 436 -3.74 14.14 -0.20
N CYS A 437 -2.94 14.89 0.55
CA CYS A 437 -1.51 14.60 0.71
C CYS A 437 -1.13 14.91 2.16
N ARG A 438 -1.07 13.86 2.98
CA ARG A 438 -0.98 13.99 4.45
C ARG A 438 0.25 13.27 4.97
N ASN A 439 0.89 13.87 5.97
CA ASN A 439 2.04 13.31 6.68
C ASN A 439 3.19 12.84 5.75
N THR A 440 3.32 13.48 4.58
CA THR A 440 4.22 13.08 3.49
C THR A 440 5.18 14.21 3.14
N LEU A 441 4.69 15.46 3.06
CA LEU A 441 5.53 16.64 2.87
C LEU A 441 6.48 16.84 4.07
N ILE A 442 6.12 16.34 5.25
CA ILE A 442 6.95 16.41 6.46
C ILE A 442 8.37 15.83 6.28
N TYR A 443 8.59 14.92 5.32
CA TYR A 443 9.90 14.32 5.05
C TYR A 443 10.81 15.15 4.15
N PHE A 444 10.27 16.06 3.33
CA PHE A 444 11.00 16.81 2.31
C PHE A 444 11.63 18.13 2.83
N GLN A 445 12.69 18.60 2.17
CA GLN A 445 13.23 19.95 2.34
C GLN A 445 12.31 21.02 1.74
N ALA A 446 12.47 22.29 2.11
CA ALA A 446 11.49 23.34 1.82
C ALA A 446 11.28 23.61 0.31
N ASP A 447 12.33 23.51 -0.49
CA ASP A 447 12.29 23.62 -1.95
C ASP A 447 11.56 22.41 -2.58
N ALA A 448 11.82 21.21 -2.08
CA ALA A 448 11.15 19.98 -2.50
C ALA A 448 9.66 19.99 -2.10
N GLN A 449 9.33 20.48 -0.90
CA GLN A 449 7.94 20.76 -0.49
C GLN A 449 7.26 21.73 -1.46
N GLU A 450 7.92 22.82 -1.87
CA GLU A 450 7.35 23.78 -2.81
C GLU A 450 7.10 23.16 -4.20
N ARG A 451 8.05 22.38 -4.73
CA ARG A 451 7.87 21.67 -6.02
C ARG A 451 6.70 20.70 -5.98
N VAL A 452 6.57 19.89 -4.93
CA VAL A 452 5.42 18.99 -4.75
C VAL A 452 4.13 19.81 -4.64
N MET A 453 4.09 20.84 -3.80
CA MET A 453 2.91 21.70 -3.63
C MET A 453 2.43 22.34 -4.93
N ARG A 454 3.34 22.78 -5.82
CA ARG A 454 3.01 23.28 -7.16
C ARG A 454 2.45 22.18 -8.07
N ARG A 455 2.97 20.96 -8.00
CA ARG A 455 2.41 19.78 -8.71
C ARG A 455 1.01 19.42 -8.21
N LEU A 456 0.76 19.48 -6.89
CA LEU A 456 -0.57 19.26 -6.31
C LEU A 456 -1.57 20.38 -6.68
N GLN A 457 -1.09 21.64 -6.78
CA GLN A 457 -1.90 22.76 -7.26
C GLN A 457 -2.32 22.57 -8.72
N TYR A 458 -1.41 22.14 -9.60
CA TYR A 458 -1.68 21.86 -11.01
C TYR A 458 -2.56 20.62 -11.23
N ALA A 459 -2.54 19.65 -10.32
CA ALA A 459 -3.42 18.49 -10.35
C ALA A 459 -4.92 18.84 -10.22
N LEU A 460 -5.23 19.93 -9.50
CA LEU A 460 -6.59 20.31 -9.13
C LEU A 460 -7.36 21.02 -10.25
N ASN A 461 -8.65 20.73 -10.34
CA ASN A 461 -9.60 21.57 -11.05
C ASN A 461 -9.75 22.94 -10.35
N ALA A 462 -10.21 23.96 -11.08
CA ALA A 462 -10.72 25.18 -10.46
C ALA A 462 -11.84 24.84 -9.46
N GLN A 463 -11.81 25.45 -8.27
CA GLN A 463 -12.67 25.13 -7.12
C GLN A 463 -12.46 23.71 -6.52
N GLY A 464 -11.46 22.96 -6.98
CA GLY A 464 -11.03 21.71 -6.36
C GLY A 464 -10.41 21.93 -4.98
N VAL A 465 -10.42 20.89 -4.14
CA VAL A 465 -9.98 20.95 -2.74
C VAL A 465 -8.66 20.25 -2.50
N LEU A 466 -7.79 20.85 -1.69
CA LEU A 466 -6.56 20.26 -1.16
C LEU A 466 -6.72 20.00 0.35
N PHE A 467 -6.36 18.81 0.82
CA PHE A 467 -6.38 18.42 2.22
C PHE A 467 -5.00 17.91 2.65
N LEU A 468 -4.41 18.55 3.66
CA LEU A 468 -3.05 18.25 4.15
C LEU A 468 -3.05 17.65 5.58
N GLY A 469 -1.90 17.17 6.04
CA GLY A 469 -1.69 16.78 7.43
C GLY A 469 -1.53 17.99 8.36
N SER A 470 -1.78 17.80 9.66
CA SER A 470 -1.81 18.86 10.67
C SER A 470 -0.53 19.71 10.75
N SER A 471 0.64 19.08 10.53
CA SER A 471 1.97 19.71 10.52
C SER A 471 2.38 20.33 9.18
N GLU A 472 1.50 20.33 8.17
CA GLU A 472 1.80 20.74 6.80
C GLU A 472 1.07 22.06 6.46
N SER A 473 1.55 22.77 5.42
CA SER A 473 1.04 24.11 5.06
C SER A 473 1.27 24.45 3.59
N LEU A 474 0.52 25.44 3.08
CA LEU A 474 0.61 25.89 1.68
C LEU A 474 1.89 26.66 1.33
N GLY A 475 2.66 27.12 2.32
CA GLY A 475 3.84 27.97 2.11
C GLY A 475 3.53 29.18 1.20
N PRO A 476 4.30 29.40 0.11
CA PRO A 476 4.10 30.56 -0.77
C PRO A 476 2.80 30.50 -1.58
N LEU A 477 2.15 29.35 -1.72
CA LEU A 477 0.92 29.20 -2.52
C LEU A 477 -0.35 29.70 -1.80
N GLN A 478 -0.24 30.18 -0.56
CA GLN A 478 -1.39 30.58 0.26
C GLN A 478 -2.27 31.69 -0.38
N ALA A 479 -1.75 32.44 -1.35
CA ALA A 479 -2.52 33.47 -2.07
C ALA A 479 -3.53 32.93 -3.11
N ASP A 480 -3.36 31.68 -3.58
CA ASP A 480 -4.23 31.08 -4.62
C ASP A 480 -5.39 30.25 -4.05
N PHE A 481 -5.35 29.97 -2.74
CA PHE A 481 -6.28 29.09 -2.04
C PHE A 481 -7.14 29.84 -1.01
N GLU A 482 -8.44 29.56 -1.04
CA GLU A 482 -9.37 29.85 0.06
C GLU A 482 -9.17 28.83 1.19
N VAL A 483 -9.12 29.28 2.43
CA VAL A 483 -9.03 28.39 3.60
C VAL A 483 -10.44 27.99 4.02
N LEU A 484 -10.77 26.70 3.92
CA LEU A 484 -12.06 26.17 4.38
C LEU A 484 -12.03 25.85 5.88
N ASP A 485 -10.95 25.17 6.32
CA ASP A 485 -10.67 24.94 7.72
C ASP A 485 -9.15 25.04 7.98
N SER A 486 -8.75 26.04 8.76
CA SER A 486 -7.34 26.31 9.10
C SER A 486 -6.77 25.35 10.15
N SER A 487 -7.64 24.70 10.93
CA SER A 487 -7.29 23.73 11.98
C SER A 487 -7.09 22.34 11.38
N GLN A 488 -7.94 21.94 10.43
CA GLN A 488 -7.88 20.64 9.75
C GLN A 488 -7.13 20.69 8.41
N LYS A 489 -6.55 21.84 8.04
CA LYS A 489 -5.72 22.04 6.83
C LYS A 489 -6.45 21.71 5.51
N ILE A 490 -7.68 22.23 5.38
CA ILE A 490 -8.53 22.04 4.19
C ILE A 490 -8.63 23.37 3.42
N TYR A 491 -8.33 23.33 2.12
CA TYR A 491 -8.15 24.49 1.25
C TYR A 491 -8.87 24.31 -0.10
N ARG A 492 -9.38 25.37 -0.72
CA ARG A 492 -10.00 25.34 -2.05
C ARG A 492 -9.25 26.23 -3.04
N LEU A 493 -8.91 25.70 -4.21
CA LEU A 493 -8.21 26.45 -5.25
C LEU A 493 -9.15 27.48 -5.91
N GLN A 494 -8.97 28.77 -5.63
CA GLN A 494 -9.83 29.81 -6.21
C GLN A 494 -9.40 30.22 -7.62
N ARG A 495 -8.09 30.24 -7.88
CA ARG A 495 -7.51 30.61 -9.17
C ARG A 495 -6.81 29.40 -9.79
N PRO A 496 -7.30 28.84 -10.91
CA PRO A 496 -6.50 27.90 -11.69
C PRO A 496 -5.34 28.68 -12.30
N VAL A 497 -4.14 28.52 -11.75
CA VAL A 497 -2.99 29.33 -12.16
C VAL A 497 -2.42 28.76 -13.46
N ILE A 498 -2.72 29.45 -14.58
CA ILE A 498 -2.02 29.25 -15.85
C ILE A 498 -0.67 29.97 -15.77
N THR A 499 0.20 29.53 -14.85
CA THR A 499 1.59 29.99 -14.75
C THR A 499 2.49 29.19 -15.68
N SER A 500 3.63 29.80 -16.03
CA SER A 500 4.65 29.29 -16.94
C SER A 500 5.46 28.07 -16.42
N LEU A 501 4.84 27.21 -15.60
CA LEU A 501 5.42 25.96 -15.06
C LEU A 501 5.85 24.97 -16.15
N ALA A 502 5.40 25.15 -17.40
CA ALA A 502 5.83 24.37 -18.56
C ALA A 502 7.09 24.92 -19.28
N LEU A 503 7.61 26.10 -18.89
CA LEU A 503 8.66 26.80 -19.66
C LEU A 503 10.03 26.88 -18.96
N HIS A 504 10.17 26.51 -17.68
CA HIS A 504 11.45 26.61 -16.94
C HIS A 504 11.83 25.35 -16.15
N ASP A 505 10.91 24.42 -15.85
CA ASP A 505 11.27 23.11 -15.30
C ASP A 505 11.64 22.15 -16.45
N GLY A 506 12.90 21.72 -16.49
CA GLY A 506 13.42 20.91 -17.58
C GLY A 506 12.93 19.46 -17.55
N PHE A 507 11.99 19.12 -18.44
CA PHE A 507 11.57 17.73 -18.73
C PHE A 507 12.63 16.93 -19.53
N GLY A 508 13.92 17.22 -19.30
CA GLY A 508 15.07 16.56 -19.92
C GLY A 508 16.02 16.03 -18.85
N ARG A 509 16.67 14.89 -19.13
CA ARG A 509 17.61 14.23 -18.19
C ARG A 509 18.71 15.19 -17.73
N SER A 510 19.00 15.16 -16.43
CA SER A 510 20.09 15.92 -15.80
C SER A 510 21.43 15.67 -16.51
N VAL A 511 21.92 16.72 -17.18
CA VAL A 511 23.33 16.89 -17.52
C VAL A 511 23.90 17.84 -16.46
N PRO A 512 25.01 17.49 -15.78
CA PRO A 512 25.50 18.31 -14.67
C PRO A 512 25.94 19.71 -15.16
N PRO A 513 25.46 20.80 -14.56
CA PRO A 513 25.87 22.14 -14.95
C PRO A 513 27.35 22.36 -14.61
N ILE A 514 28.11 22.90 -15.57
CA ILE A 514 29.52 23.21 -15.38
C ILE A 514 29.65 24.29 -14.29
N THR A 515 30.39 23.98 -13.22
CA THR A 515 30.50 24.86 -12.05
C THR A 515 31.28 26.14 -12.36
N LEU A 516 30.57 27.22 -12.66
CA LEU A 516 31.12 28.57 -12.52
C LEU A 516 31.35 28.87 -11.03
N ARG A 517 32.62 28.93 -10.64
CA ARG A 517 33.03 29.27 -9.26
C ARG A 517 32.66 30.72 -8.96
N GLN A 518 31.63 30.93 -8.15
CA GLN A 518 31.47 32.18 -7.40
C GLN A 518 32.13 32.04 -6.03
N SER A 519 33.07 32.93 -5.73
CA SER A 519 33.78 32.98 -4.45
C SER A 519 32.84 33.43 -3.34
N GLY A 520 32.86 32.76 -2.19
CA GLY A 520 31.96 33.06 -1.07
C GLY A 520 32.23 34.43 -0.44
N ALA A 521 31.15 35.16 -0.13
CA ALA A 521 31.21 36.35 0.70
C ALA A 521 31.34 35.96 2.19
N SER A 522 32.21 36.64 2.92
CA SER A 522 32.37 36.53 4.38
C SER A 522 31.77 37.76 5.06
N PRO A 523 31.10 37.65 6.23
CA PRO A 523 30.50 38.79 6.89
C PRO A 523 31.56 39.80 7.38
N LEU A 524 31.41 41.07 6.98
CA LEU A 524 32.31 42.17 7.35
C LEU A 524 31.90 42.84 8.68
N PRO A 525 32.82 43.56 9.36
CA PRO A 525 32.55 44.12 10.69
C PRO A 525 31.57 45.29 10.69
N LEU A 526 30.80 45.41 11.77
CA LEU A 526 29.71 46.38 11.98
C LEU A 526 30.09 47.86 11.71
N ALA A 527 31.38 48.21 11.81
CA ALA A 527 31.87 49.57 11.54
C ALA A 527 31.79 49.97 10.05
N GLN A 528 31.90 49.02 9.12
CA GLN A 528 31.76 49.32 7.68
C GLN A 528 30.30 49.60 7.32
N SER A 529 29.35 48.85 7.89
CA SER A 529 27.91 49.04 7.67
C SER A 529 27.42 50.46 7.98
N VAL A 530 27.97 51.13 9.00
CA VAL A 530 27.63 52.53 9.32
C VAL A 530 28.19 53.52 8.28
N VAL A 531 29.39 53.26 7.75
CA VAL A 531 30.01 54.08 6.70
C VAL A 531 29.29 53.88 5.36
N GLU A 532 28.91 52.64 5.03
CA GLU A 532 28.10 52.30 3.86
C GLU A 532 26.71 52.94 3.93
N ALA A 533 26.04 52.87 5.08
CA ALA A 533 24.76 53.58 5.30
C ALA A 533 24.90 55.11 5.15
N ALA A 534 26.00 55.69 5.64
CA ALA A 534 26.29 57.11 5.45
C ALA A 534 26.59 57.46 3.98
N GLN A 535 27.29 56.60 3.24
CA GLN A 535 27.51 56.76 1.80
C GLN A 535 26.21 56.66 1.00
N VAL A 536 25.31 55.73 1.34
CA VAL A 536 23.97 55.64 0.75
C VAL A 536 23.17 56.91 1.01
N LEU A 537 23.16 57.43 2.25
CA LEU A 537 22.46 58.68 2.58
C LEU A 537 23.04 59.89 1.81
N LEU A 538 24.38 60.02 1.75
CA LEU A 538 25.03 61.12 1.03
C LEU A 538 24.81 61.04 -0.48
N THR A 539 24.84 59.85 -1.07
CA THR A 539 24.59 59.64 -2.51
C THR A 539 23.11 59.81 -2.88
N GLN A 540 22.17 59.55 -1.96
CA GLN A 540 20.75 59.89 -2.17
C GLN A 540 20.47 61.39 -2.01
N THR A 541 21.23 62.10 -1.17
CA THR A 541 20.96 63.52 -0.84
C THR A 541 21.64 64.52 -1.77
N TYR A 542 22.84 64.21 -2.27
CA TYR A 542 23.72 65.20 -2.92
C TYR A 542 24.19 64.88 -4.35
N LEU A 543 23.90 63.69 -4.91
CA LEU A 543 24.24 63.40 -6.31
C LEU A 543 23.16 63.92 -7.29
N PRO A 544 23.54 64.46 -8.46
CA PRO A 544 22.63 64.60 -9.60
C PRO A 544 22.19 63.22 -10.11
N ALA A 545 21.27 63.21 -11.08
CA ALA A 545 20.84 61.97 -11.70
C ALA A 545 21.99 61.37 -12.54
N CYS A 546 22.53 60.24 -12.08
CA CYS A 546 23.66 59.56 -12.71
C CYS A 546 23.28 58.16 -13.20
N LEU A 547 23.71 57.79 -14.40
CA LEU A 547 23.46 56.50 -15.06
C LEU A 547 24.80 55.81 -15.37
N LEU A 548 25.05 54.60 -14.84
CA LEU A 548 26.20 53.79 -15.25
C LEU A 548 25.83 52.92 -16.44
N ILE A 549 26.61 52.97 -17.51
CA ILE A 549 26.31 52.34 -18.79
C ILE A 549 27.54 51.54 -19.28
N ASN A 550 27.33 50.32 -19.77
CA ASN A 550 28.38 49.51 -20.39
C ASN A 550 28.61 49.86 -21.88
N SER A 551 29.62 49.26 -22.52
CA SER A 551 29.88 49.47 -23.95
C SER A 551 28.73 49.00 -24.86
N GLN A 552 27.88 48.08 -24.37
CA GLN A 552 26.66 47.59 -25.00
C GLN A 552 25.43 48.51 -24.77
N ARG A 553 25.61 49.71 -24.20
CA ARG A 553 24.56 50.72 -23.90
C ARG A 553 23.53 50.30 -22.83
N GLN A 554 23.72 49.16 -22.18
CA GLN A 554 22.83 48.69 -21.12
C GLN A 554 23.06 49.48 -19.82
N LEU A 555 21.96 49.83 -19.15
CA LEU A 555 21.96 50.49 -17.85
C LEU A 555 22.37 49.49 -16.76
N LEU A 556 23.56 49.68 -16.18
CA LEU A 556 24.08 48.85 -15.08
C LEU A 556 23.62 49.31 -13.69
N HIS A 557 23.52 50.64 -13.48
CA HIS A 557 23.18 51.22 -12.19
C HIS A 557 22.68 52.67 -12.31
N THR A 558 21.98 53.15 -11.29
CA THR A 558 21.47 54.54 -11.21
C THR A 558 21.73 55.16 -9.83
N TRP A 559 22.08 56.45 -9.80
CA TRP A 559 22.18 57.24 -8.56
C TRP A 559 21.43 58.57 -8.69
N GLY A 560 21.11 59.19 -7.56
CA GLY A 560 20.32 60.42 -7.50
C GLY A 560 18.90 60.25 -8.05
N PRO A 561 18.21 61.33 -8.44
CA PRO A 561 16.81 61.31 -8.90
C PRO A 561 16.64 60.82 -10.36
N ALA A 562 17.40 59.79 -10.77
CA ALA A 562 17.44 59.27 -12.14
C ALA A 562 16.07 58.87 -12.70
N GLN A 563 15.15 58.40 -11.85
CA GLN A 563 13.78 58.01 -12.22
C GLN A 563 12.98 59.13 -12.92
N ARG A 564 13.29 60.42 -12.69
CA ARG A 564 12.65 61.55 -13.39
C ARG A 564 12.95 61.59 -14.90
N PHE A 565 14.10 61.06 -15.28
CA PHE A 565 14.58 61.09 -16.66
C PHE A 565 14.37 59.77 -17.38
N LEU A 566 14.19 58.66 -16.66
CA LEU A 566 13.99 57.32 -17.22
C LEU A 566 12.49 57.05 -17.48
N ARG A 567 12.13 56.87 -18.75
CA ARG A 567 10.78 56.48 -19.19
C ARG A 567 10.84 55.11 -19.85
N VAL A 568 10.00 54.18 -19.41
CA VAL A 568 9.86 52.87 -20.07
C VAL A 568 8.92 53.03 -21.26
N PRO A 569 9.33 52.70 -22.50
CA PRO A 569 8.45 52.71 -23.65
C PRO A 569 7.46 51.54 -23.62
N GLU A 570 6.26 51.73 -24.19
CA GLU A 570 5.30 50.64 -24.39
C GLU A 570 5.83 49.66 -25.46
N GLY A 571 6.10 48.42 -25.08
CA GLY A 571 6.68 47.41 -25.97
C GLY A 571 7.59 46.42 -25.23
N SER A 572 8.59 45.88 -25.93
CA SER A 572 9.58 44.97 -25.35
C SER A 572 10.52 45.69 -24.37
N VAL A 573 10.68 45.11 -23.17
CA VAL A 573 11.48 45.70 -22.10
C VAL A 573 12.97 45.52 -22.41
N ASN A 574 13.63 46.61 -22.80
CA ASN A 574 15.07 46.65 -23.05
C ASN A 574 15.73 47.72 -22.15
N LEU A 575 16.89 47.37 -21.55
CA LEU A 575 17.65 48.22 -20.64
C LEU A 575 18.63 49.17 -21.36
N ASP A 576 18.43 49.45 -22.65
CA ASP A 576 19.17 50.46 -23.41
C ASP A 576 18.96 51.85 -22.81
N ALA A 577 19.98 52.35 -22.12
CA ALA A 577 19.94 53.59 -21.36
C ALA A 577 19.65 54.82 -22.23
N LEU A 578 19.91 54.75 -23.54
CA LEU A 578 19.65 55.85 -24.48
C LEU A 578 18.19 55.89 -24.92
N ARG A 579 17.51 54.73 -24.96
CA ARG A 579 16.06 54.62 -25.25
C ARG A 579 15.19 55.00 -24.05
N LEU A 580 15.70 54.79 -22.84
CA LEU A 580 15.01 55.17 -21.61
C LEU A 580 15.04 56.69 -21.35
N LEU A 581 15.95 57.44 -21.97
CA LEU A 581 16.02 58.90 -21.82
C LEU A 581 14.96 59.63 -22.66
N PRO A 582 14.58 60.88 -22.31
CA PRO A 582 13.64 61.67 -23.10
C PRO A 582 14.22 61.94 -24.51
N PRO A 583 13.39 62.07 -25.55
CA PRO A 583 13.83 62.05 -26.95
C PRO A 583 14.79 63.18 -27.36
N ARG A 584 14.89 64.27 -26.57
CA ARG A 584 15.91 65.32 -26.77
C ARG A 584 17.26 65.04 -26.08
N LEU A 585 17.29 64.20 -25.05
CA LEU A 585 18.50 63.84 -24.31
C LEU A 585 19.18 62.60 -24.88
N GLY A 586 18.42 61.60 -25.35
CA GLY A 586 18.96 60.35 -25.91
C GLY A 586 20.11 60.55 -26.93
N PRO A 587 19.93 61.37 -27.98
CA PRO A 587 20.99 61.62 -28.98
C PRO A 587 22.23 62.34 -28.41
N LEU A 588 22.05 63.24 -27.44
CA LEU A 588 23.14 63.97 -26.81
C LEU A 588 23.91 63.10 -25.82
N ALA A 589 23.20 62.26 -25.07
CA ALA A 589 23.77 61.20 -24.25
C ALA A 589 24.56 60.20 -25.10
N ALA A 590 24.05 59.81 -26.28
CA ALA A 590 24.75 58.95 -27.23
C ALA A 590 26.07 59.56 -27.70
N HIS A 591 26.06 60.85 -28.07
CA HIS A 591 27.25 61.58 -28.48
C HIS A 591 28.29 61.70 -27.34
N ALA A 592 27.84 62.08 -26.14
CA ALA A 592 28.70 62.19 -24.97
C ALA A 592 29.35 60.84 -24.59
N LEU A 593 28.55 59.76 -24.59
CA LEU A 593 28.98 58.37 -24.38
C LEU A 593 30.04 57.95 -25.40
N GLN A 594 29.80 58.19 -26.69
CA GLN A 594 30.71 57.81 -27.77
C GLN A 594 32.04 58.57 -27.68
N CYS A 595 32.02 59.88 -27.40
CA CYS A 595 33.23 60.68 -27.21
C CYS A 595 34.00 60.29 -25.94
N ALA A 596 33.33 59.96 -24.83
CA ALA A 596 33.97 59.47 -23.61
C ALA A 596 34.65 58.10 -23.80
N LEU A 597 33.98 57.16 -24.48
CA LEU A 597 34.53 55.84 -24.83
C LEU A 597 35.73 55.95 -25.79
N ARG A 598 35.68 56.84 -26.78
CA ARG A 598 36.75 57.00 -27.79
C ARG A 598 37.97 57.73 -27.24
N ASP A 599 37.77 58.83 -26.52
CA ASP A 599 38.86 59.76 -26.15
C ASP A 599 39.42 59.51 -24.75
N GLY A 600 38.81 58.61 -23.97
CA GLY A 600 39.22 58.27 -22.60
C GLY A 600 39.14 59.44 -21.61
N LYS A 601 38.31 60.45 -21.92
CA LYS A 601 38.21 61.72 -21.17
C LYS A 601 36.76 62.05 -20.85
N THR A 602 36.57 62.85 -19.79
CA THR A 602 35.26 63.42 -19.48
C THR A 602 34.84 64.39 -20.59
N HIS A 603 33.63 64.22 -21.12
CA HIS A 603 33.03 65.09 -22.14
C HIS A 603 31.73 65.71 -21.64
N ARG A 604 31.53 67.01 -21.89
CA ARG A 604 30.33 67.76 -21.48
C ARG A 604 29.64 68.38 -22.68
N VAL A 605 28.37 68.06 -22.85
CA VAL A 605 27.51 68.65 -23.89
C VAL A 605 27.03 70.03 -23.43
N PRO A 606 26.89 71.03 -24.32
CA PRO A 606 26.24 72.29 -23.99
C PRO A 606 24.84 72.08 -23.40
N PRO A 607 24.40 72.91 -22.43
CA PRO A 607 23.12 72.73 -21.77
C PRO A 607 21.94 72.98 -22.73
N ILE A 608 20.92 72.12 -22.68
CA ILE A 608 19.72 72.20 -23.54
C ILE A 608 18.43 72.29 -22.73
N GLN A 609 17.37 72.86 -23.34
CA GLN A 609 16.02 72.90 -22.76
C GLN A 609 15.23 71.61 -23.06
N VAL A 610 14.78 70.97 -21.97
CA VAL A 610 14.07 69.69 -21.97
C VAL A 610 12.85 69.80 -21.07
N GLU A 611 11.75 69.19 -21.49
CA GLU A 611 10.54 69.08 -20.69
C GLU A 611 10.59 67.84 -19.79
N VAL A 612 10.58 68.04 -18.48
CA VAL A 612 10.66 66.99 -17.45
C VAL A 612 9.59 67.27 -16.40
N ASP A 613 8.79 66.27 -16.05
CA ASP A 613 7.62 66.37 -15.15
C ASP A 613 6.61 67.50 -15.51
N GLY A 614 6.61 67.96 -16.77
CA GLY A 614 5.78 69.06 -17.28
C GLY A 614 6.41 70.46 -17.19
N GLU A 615 7.63 70.57 -16.67
CA GLU A 615 8.38 71.82 -16.57
C GLU A 615 9.53 71.89 -17.58
N GLN A 616 9.82 73.08 -18.11
CA GLN A 616 10.98 73.32 -18.97
C GLN A 616 12.23 73.55 -18.11
N ARG A 617 13.18 72.60 -18.13
CA ARG A 617 14.43 72.64 -17.36
C ARG A 617 15.64 72.65 -18.30
N VAL A 618 16.72 73.28 -17.84
CA VAL A 618 17.97 73.42 -18.60
C VAL A 618 18.97 72.38 -18.07
N ILE A 619 19.34 71.40 -18.91
CA ILE A 619 20.12 70.23 -18.51
C ILE A 619 21.41 70.15 -19.32
N ALA A 620 22.54 70.02 -18.63
CA ALA A 620 23.82 69.62 -19.22
C ALA A 620 24.04 68.12 -19.04
N VAL A 621 24.55 67.45 -20.08
CA VAL A 621 24.93 66.03 -20.02
C VAL A 621 26.45 65.92 -19.92
N VAL A 622 26.94 65.22 -18.90
CA VAL A 622 28.38 64.98 -18.69
C VAL A 622 28.66 63.48 -18.72
N ALA A 623 29.56 63.03 -19.57
CA ALA A 623 29.98 61.64 -19.69
C ALA A 623 31.37 61.46 -19.07
N HIS A 624 31.45 60.67 -17.99
CA HIS A 624 32.70 60.32 -17.31
C HIS A 624 33.07 58.86 -17.63
N PRO A 625 34.22 58.58 -18.29
CA PRO A 625 34.68 57.22 -18.51
C PRO A 625 35.12 56.58 -17.19
N VAL A 626 34.71 55.33 -16.98
CA VAL A 626 35.02 54.51 -15.79
C VAL A 626 35.57 53.17 -16.27
N SER A 627 36.82 52.87 -15.96
CA SER A 627 37.46 51.59 -16.23
C SER A 627 37.77 50.92 -14.90
N LEU A 628 37.33 49.66 -14.74
CA LEU A 628 37.82 48.79 -13.67
C LEU A 628 39.12 48.12 -14.11
N ASP A 629 39.10 47.54 -15.32
CA ASP A 629 40.25 46.92 -15.97
C ASP A 629 40.38 47.39 -17.43
N LYS A 630 41.50 47.03 -18.07
CA LYS A 630 41.82 47.40 -19.46
C LYS A 630 40.82 46.91 -20.51
N GLU A 631 39.98 45.94 -20.18
CA GLU A 631 39.02 45.32 -21.09
C GLU A 631 37.56 45.75 -20.80
N THR A 632 37.31 46.43 -19.68
CA THR A 632 35.97 46.80 -19.19
C THR A 632 35.80 48.32 -19.09
N LEU A 633 35.51 48.97 -20.24
CA LEU A 633 35.07 50.36 -20.26
C LEU A 633 33.57 50.46 -19.98
N CYS A 634 33.23 51.21 -18.92
CA CYS A 634 31.91 51.76 -18.65
C CYS A 634 31.96 53.30 -18.75
N VAL A 635 30.79 53.94 -18.77
CA VAL A 635 30.66 55.40 -18.68
C VAL A 635 29.55 55.74 -17.69
N ALA A 636 29.82 56.67 -16.78
CA ALA A 636 28.81 57.30 -15.95
C ALA A 636 28.32 58.59 -16.64
N LEU A 637 27.05 58.64 -17.04
CA LEU A 637 26.39 59.87 -17.51
C LEU A 637 25.76 60.61 -16.32
N SER A 638 26.17 61.85 -16.09
CA SER A 638 25.54 62.79 -15.15
C SER A 638 24.58 63.71 -15.91
N LEU A 639 23.39 63.93 -15.35
CA LEU A 639 22.38 64.88 -15.83
C LEU A 639 22.29 66.05 -14.83
N GLU A 640 22.93 67.17 -15.19
CA GLU A 640 23.08 68.34 -14.32
C GLU A 640 22.06 69.42 -14.70
N GLU A 641 21.24 69.87 -13.76
CA GLU A 641 20.35 71.02 -13.96
C GLU A 641 21.11 72.33 -13.75
N VAL A 642 21.05 73.25 -14.73
CA VAL A 642 21.86 74.47 -14.77
C VAL A 642 20.97 75.71 -14.80
N SER A 643 21.00 76.51 -13.73
CA SER A 643 20.01 77.59 -13.51
C SER A 643 20.01 78.73 -14.54
N HIS A 644 21.10 78.94 -15.28
CA HIS A 644 21.21 79.98 -16.31
C HIS A 644 22.03 79.50 -17.52
N PRO A 645 21.58 79.78 -18.78
CA PRO A 645 22.41 79.59 -19.96
C PRO A 645 23.46 80.70 -20.08
N LEU A 646 24.68 80.35 -20.50
CA LEU A 646 25.71 81.30 -20.90
C LEU A 646 25.49 81.71 -22.37
N GLU A 647 25.61 83.00 -22.67
CA GLU A 647 25.52 83.52 -24.04
C GLU A 647 26.69 83.00 -24.90
N ALA A 648 26.37 82.47 -26.07
CA ALA A 648 27.33 82.12 -27.12
C ALA A 648 26.98 82.90 -28.40
N LEU A 649 27.98 83.51 -29.04
CA LEU A 649 27.77 84.35 -30.22
C LEU A 649 27.27 83.52 -31.43
N PRO A 650 26.42 84.08 -32.29
CA PRO A 650 25.91 83.37 -33.46
C PRO A 650 27.02 83.14 -34.51
N PRO A 651 27.20 81.90 -35.03
CA PRO A 651 28.09 81.63 -36.16
C PRO A 651 27.47 82.08 -37.49
N SER A 652 28.32 82.28 -38.50
CA SER A 652 27.92 82.69 -39.84
C SER A 652 27.10 81.61 -40.57
N ASP A 653 26.09 82.01 -41.35
CA ASP A 653 25.17 81.06 -41.99
C ASP A 653 25.85 80.16 -43.06
N SER A 654 27.00 80.57 -43.59
CA SER A 654 27.80 79.73 -44.51
C SER A 654 28.28 78.44 -43.86
N ASP A 655 28.69 78.47 -42.59
CA ASP A 655 29.14 77.29 -41.85
C ASP A 655 27.96 76.41 -41.41
N ARG A 656 26.79 77.03 -41.18
CA ARG A 656 25.55 76.30 -40.90
C ARG A 656 25.12 75.45 -42.08
N MET A 657 25.04 76.00 -43.28
CA MET A 657 24.62 75.24 -44.47
C MET A 657 25.56 74.07 -44.73
N ALA A 658 26.87 74.32 -44.74
CA ALA A 658 27.89 73.28 -44.94
C ALA A 658 27.98 72.25 -43.80
N THR A 659 27.35 72.49 -42.64
CA THR A 659 27.24 71.52 -41.54
C THR A 659 25.94 70.73 -41.61
N LEU A 660 24.81 71.40 -41.86
CA LEU A 660 23.51 70.78 -42.08
C LEU A 660 23.52 69.81 -43.28
N GLU A 661 24.25 70.11 -44.36
CA GLU A 661 24.40 69.18 -45.49
C GLU A 661 25.15 67.89 -45.10
N ARG A 662 26.19 68.00 -44.26
CA ARG A 662 26.92 66.83 -43.72
C ARG A 662 26.06 66.04 -42.74
N GLU A 663 25.28 66.70 -41.90
CA GLU A 663 24.32 66.02 -41.00
C GLU A 663 23.19 65.34 -41.79
N LEU A 664 22.67 65.96 -42.86
CA LEU A 664 21.68 65.36 -43.76
C LEU A 664 22.24 64.14 -44.51
N GLN A 665 23.50 64.20 -44.94
CA GLN A 665 24.14 63.08 -45.62
C GLN A 665 24.46 61.92 -44.65
N ALA A 666 24.93 62.24 -43.43
CA ALA A 666 25.17 61.24 -42.39
C ALA A 666 23.87 60.58 -41.90
N THR A 667 22.80 61.35 -41.71
CA THR A 667 21.48 60.80 -41.32
C THR A 667 20.85 59.96 -42.41
N ARG A 668 21.02 60.29 -43.70
CA ARG A 668 20.60 59.42 -44.81
C ARG A 668 21.33 58.09 -44.83
N LEU A 669 22.66 58.08 -44.67
CA LEU A 669 23.45 56.85 -44.60
C LEU A 669 23.09 56.01 -43.36
N GLY A 670 22.87 56.67 -42.21
CA GLY A 670 22.39 56.00 -40.99
C GLY A 670 21.00 55.38 -41.17
N LEU A 671 20.05 56.12 -41.76
CA LEU A 671 18.70 55.61 -42.05
C LEU A 671 18.74 54.40 -42.98
N GLN A 672 19.56 54.43 -44.03
CA GLN A 672 19.70 53.29 -44.94
C GLN A 672 20.29 52.07 -44.23
N SER A 673 21.34 52.26 -43.41
CA SER A 673 21.91 51.19 -42.57
C SER A 673 20.85 50.59 -41.62
N THR A 674 19.99 51.42 -41.02
CA THR A 674 18.90 50.91 -40.14
C THR A 674 17.77 50.23 -40.90
N ILE A 675 17.57 50.52 -42.19
CA ILE A 675 16.61 49.79 -43.04
C ILE A 675 17.19 48.41 -43.36
N GLU A 676 18.45 48.34 -43.76
CA GLU A 676 19.15 47.08 -44.05
C GLU A 676 19.24 46.18 -42.79
N GLU A 677 19.47 46.76 -41.59
CA GLU A 677 19.38 46.06 -40.30
C GLU A 677 17.96 45.57 -39.95
N LEU A 678 16.92 46.36 -40.26
CA LEU A 678 15.52 45.99 -40.00
C LEU A 678 15.03 44.90 -40.97
N GLU A 679 15.42 44.95 -42.24
CA GLU A 679 15.09 43.94 -43.23
C GLU A 679 15.73 42.60 -42.85
N ALA A 680 17.03 42.58 -42.51
CA ALA A 680 17.71 41.38 -42.03
C ALA A 680 17.10 40.83 -40.73
N SER A 681 16.78 41.70 -39.76
CA SER A 681 16.11 41.27 -38.52
C SER A 681 14.70 40.73 -38.76
N ASN A 682 14.00 41.19 -39.81
CA ASN A 682 12.67 40.71 -40.16
C ASN A 682 12.73 39.37 -40.90
N GLU A 683 13.75 39.13 -41.74
CA GLU A 683 14.01 37.81 -42.33
C GLU A 683 14.39 36.77 -41.25
N GLU A 684 15.23 37.14 -40.27
CA GLU A 684 15.57 36.26 -39.14
C GLU A 684 14.34 35.97 -38.26
N LEU A 685 13.50 36.97 -37.97
CA LEU A 685 12.22 36.77 -37.29
C LEU A 685 11.25 35.89 -38.09
N GLN A 686 11.22 35.98 -39.42
CA GLN A 686 10.39 35.08 -40.23
C GLN A 686 10.93 33.63 -40.19
N ALA A 687 12.24 33.43 -40.39
CA ALA A 687 12.87 32.12 -40.33
C ALA A 687 12.66 31.42 -38.98
N THR A 688 12.81 32.14 -37.86
CA THR A 688 12.52 31.59 -36.52
C THR A 688 11.04 31.29 -36.28
N ASN A 689 10.10 32.02 -36.91
CA ASN A 689 8.68 31.66 -36.86
C ASN A 689 8.38 30.40 -37.69
N GLU A 690 9.04 30.22 -38.84
CA GLU A 690 8.91 29.01 -39.66
C GLU A 690 9.52 27.78 -38.96
N GLU A 691 10.67 27.94 -38.27
CA GLU A 691 11.28 26.89 -37.45
C GLU A 691 10.42 26.54 -36.20
N LEU A 692 9.84 27.54 -35.53
CA LEU A 692 8.91 27.33 -34.41
C LEU A 692 7.61 26.65 -34.86
N MET A 693 7.08 27.00 -36.04
CA MET A 693 5.94 26.29 -36.65
C MET A 693 6.27 24.82 -36.90
N SER A 694 7.41 24.54 -37.55
CA SER A 694 7.90 23.18 -37.84
C SER A 694 8.08 22.35 -36.56
N SER A 695 8.70 22.93 -35.53
CA SER A 695 8.88 22.27 -34.23
C SER A 695 7.55 22.01 -33.50
N ASN A 696 6.56 22.90 -33.65
CA ASN A 696 5.23 22.72 -33.08
C ASN A 696 4.42 21.63 -33.82
N GLU A 697 4.57 21.51 -35.15
CA GLU A 697 4.01 20.41 -35.94
C GLU A 697 4.65 19.05 -35.56
N GLU A 698 5.96 19.00 -35.34
CA GLU A 698 6.65 17.79 -34.83
C GLU A 698 6.22 17.42 -33.41
N LEU A 699 6.04 18.41 -32.53
CA LEU A 699 5.46 18.21 -31.19
C LEU A 699 4.01 17.76 -31.24
N GLN A 700 3.20 18.21 -32.20
CA GLN A 700 1.84 17.70 -32.37
C GLN A 700 1.87 16.24 -32.86
N SER A 701 2.66 15.94 -33.88
CA SER A 701 2.83 14.58 -34.44
C SER A 701 3.26 13.57 -33.36
N THR A 702 4.24 13.92 -32.52
CA THR A 702 4.69 13.06 -31.41
C THR A 702 3.66 12.92 -30.29
N ASN A 703 2.80 13.91 -30.05
CA ASN A 703 1.64 13.74 -29.16
C ASN A 703 0.58 12.81 -29.75
N GLU A 704 0.33 12.86 -31.06
CA GLU A 704 -0.60 11.96 -31.75
C GLU A 704 -0.09 10.50 -31.75
N GLU A 705 1.22 10.28 -31.96
CA GLU A 705 1.85 8.97 -31.77
C GLU A 705 1.74 8.46 -30.32
N LEU A 706 2.03 9.31 -29.33
CA LEU A 706 1.88 8.94 -27.91
C LEU A 706 0.43 8.62 -27.54
N GLN A 707 -0.56 9.33 -28.11
CA GLN A 707 -1.96 9.01 -27.89
C GLN A 707 -2.33 7.65 -28.51
N SER A 708 -1.86 7.38 -29.74
CA SER A 708 -2.05 6.08 -30.41
C SER A 708 -1.49 4.91 -29.58
N VAL A 709 -0.25 5.04 -29.07
CA VAL A 709 0.37 4.02 -28.19
C VAL A 709 -0.40 3.83 -26.88
N ASN A 710 -0.99 4.89 -26.32
CA ASN A 710 -1.88 4.76 -25.16
C ASN A 710 -3.17 4.00 -25.52
N GLU A 711 -3.78 4.27 -26.68
CA GLU A 711 -4.99 3.57 -27.14
C GLU A 711 -4.75 2.08 -27.43
N GLU A 712 -3.58 1.71 -27.98
CA GLU A 712 -3.13 0.31 -28.05
C GLU A 712 -2.95 -0.31 -26.66
N LEU A 713 -2.28 0.38 -25.72
CA LEU A 713 -2.09 -0.12 -24.35
C LEU A 713 -3.43 -0.31 -23.60
N TYR A 714 -4.41 0.58 -23.76
CA TYR A 714 -5.75 0.37 -23.22
C TYR A 714 -6.43 -0.85 -23.83
N THR A 715 -6.27 -1.06 -25.14
CA THR A 715 -6.83 -2.21 -25.86
C THR A 715 -6.20 -3.54 -25.40
N VAL A 716 -4.88 -3.60 -25.26
CA VAL A 716 -4.16 -4.78 -24.74
C VAL A 716 -4.52 -5.07 -23.29
N ASN A 717 -4.66 -4.05 -22.43
CA ASN A 717 -5.13 -4.23 -21.07
C ASN A 717 -6.59 -4.73 -21.01
N ALA A 718 -7.47 -4.26 -21.90
CA ALA A 718 -8.84 -4.77 -21.99
C ALA A 718 -8.85 -6.26 -22.42
N GLU A 719 -8.02 -6.65 -23.40
CA GLU A 719 -7.87 -8.05 -23.82
C GLU A 719 -7.29 -8.94 -22.70
N TYR A 720 -6.33 -8.42 -21.92
CA TYR A 720 -5.73 -9.13 -20.79
C TYR A 720 -6.74 -9.35 -19.66
N ASN A 721 -7.52 -8.33 -19.31
CA ASN A 721 -8.61 -8.46 -18.32
C ASN A 721 -9.68 -9.45 -18.80
N ALA A 722 -10.09 -9.39 -20.07
CA ALA A 722 -11.02 -10.37 -20.64
C ALA A 722 -10.49 -11.82 -20.60
N LYS A 723 -9.17 -12.03 -20.75
CA LYS A 723 -8.51 -13.33 -20.56
C LYS A 723 -8.49 -13.76 -19.09
N LEU A 724 -8.27 -12.84 -18.14
CA LEU A 724 -8.37 -13.13 -16.70
C LEU A 724 -9.79 -13.52 -16.30
N ASP A 725 -10.80 -12.78 -16.74
CA ASP A 725 -12.22 -13.07 -16.48
C ASP A 725 -12.62 -14.43 -17.07
N ALA A 726 -12.20 -14.73 -18.30
CA ALA A 726 -12.44 -16.03 -18.93
C ALA A 726 -11.75 -17.19 -18.20
N LEU A 727 -10.52 -17.01 -17.70
CA LEU A 727 -9.82 -18.01 -16.89
C LEU A 727 -10.46 -18.19 -15.50
N SER A 728 -10.95 -17.10 -14.90
CA SER A 728 -11.66 -17.12 -13.62
C SER A 728 -12.99 -17.87 -13.74
N ALA A 729 -13.78 -17.56 -14.77
CA ALA A 729 -15.02 -18.28 -15.10
C ALA A 729 -14.76 -19.76 -15.38
N LEU A 730 -13.74 -20.09 -16.20
CA LEU A 730 -13.39 -21.48 -16.50
C LEU A 730 -12.96 -22.26 -15.25
N ASN A 731 -12.21 -21.64 -14.32
CA ASN A 731 -11.83 -22.32 -13.08
C ASN A 731 -13.03 -22.49 -12.13
N ALA A 732 -13.93 -21.51 -12.06
CA ALA A 732 -15.19 -21.61 -11.31
C ALA A 732 -16.10 -22.71 -11.87
N ASP A 733 -16.22 -22.82 -13.20
CA ASP A 733 -16.93 -23.92 -13.87
C ASP A 733 -16.28 -25.27 -13.57
N LEU A 734 -14.95 -25.39 -13.61
CA LEU A 734 -14.24 -26.62 -13.27
C LEU A 734 -14.40 -27.01 -11.78
N GLU A 735 -14.52 -26.04 -10.87
CA GLU A 735 -14.82 -26.28 -9.46
C GLU A 735 -16.29 -26.69 -9.24
N GLY A 736 -17.23 -26.03 -9.90
CA GLY A 736 -18.65 -26.38 -9.90
C GLY A 736 -18.90 -27.76 -10.51
N MET A 737 -18.24 -28.10 -11.63
CA MET A 737 -18.27 -29.43 -12.22
C MET A 737 -17.73 -30.48 -11.24
N ALA A 738 -16.57 -30.25 -10.62
CA ALA A 738 -16.01 -31.18 -9.65
C ALA A 738 -16.98 -31.47 -8.48
N GLN A 739 -17.54 -30.41 -7.86
CA GLN A 739 -18.54 -30.53 -6.79
C GLN A 739 -19.81 -31.27 -7.28
N SER A 740 -20.29 -30.97 -8.49
CA SER A 740 -21.50 -31.59 -9.06
C SER A 740 -21.40 -33.13 -9.23
N THR A 741 -20.18 -33.68 -9.36
CA THR A 741 -19.99 -35.14 -9.42
C THR A 741 -20.11 -35.84 -8.08
N GLY A 742 -19.89 -35.13 -6.96
CA GLY A 742 -19.84 -35.72 -5.62
C GLY A 742 -18.68 -36.72 -5.39
N ILE A 743 -17.70 -36.79 -6.29
CA ILE A 743 -16.59 -37.75 -6.22
C ILE A 743 -15.44 -37.16 -5.41
N ALA A 744 -15.24 -37.68 -4.20
CA ALA A 744 -14.09 -37.37 -3.35
C ALA A 744 -12.77 -37.56 -4.14
N THR A 745 -12.08 -36.46 -4.43
CA THR A 745 -10.89 -36.46 -5.29
C THR A 745 -9.75 -35.63 -4.69
N LEU A 746 -8.54 -36.18 -4.75
CA LEU A 746 -7.27 -35.58 -4.33
C LEU A 746 -6.35 -35.37 -5.54
N PHE A 747 -5.56 -34.30 -5.53
CA PHE A 747 -4.54 -33.99 -6.53
C PHE A 747 -3.18 -33.83 -5.84
N VAL A 748 -2.16 -34.56 -6.29
CA VAL A 748 -0.80 -34.50 -5.72
C VAL A 748 0.30 -34.26 -6.77
N ASN A 749 1.44 -33.72 -6.35
CA ASN A 749 2.63 -33.53 -7.19
C ASN A 749 3.60 -34.73 -7.16
N GLU A 750 4.78 -34.60 -7.79
CA GLU A 750 5.82 -35.64 -7.80
C GLU A 750 6.31 -36.00 -6.38
N ASP A 751 6.37 -35.02 -5.48
CA ASP A 751 6.77 -35.18 -4.07
C ASP A 751 5.64 -35.69 -3.14
N LEU A 752 4.50 -36.11 -3.71
CA LEU A 752 3.29 -36.54 -2.99
C LEU A 752 2.63 -35.47 -2.10
N THR A 753 2.96 -34.19 -2.29
CA THR A 753 2.29 -33.10 -1.60
C THR A 753 0.91 -32.81 -2.21
N LEU A 754 -0.04 -32.44 -1.35
CA LEU A 754 -1.42 -32.15 -1.71
C LEU A 754 -1.54 -30.80 -2.43
N VAL A 755 -1.89 -30.81 -3.71
CA VAL A 755 -2.01 -29.62 -4.56
C VAL A 755 -3.43 -29.04 -4.54
N ARG A 756 -4.46 -29.90 -4.49
CA ARG A 756 -5.89 -29.55 -4.48
C ARG A 756 -6.70 -30.76 -4.01
N PHE A 757 -7.91 -30.55 -3.52
CA PHE A 757 -8.88 -31.60 -3.22
C PHE A 757 -10.31 -31.11 -3.47
N THR A 758 -11.28 -32.02 -3.58
CA THR A 758 -12.71 -31.67 -3.61
C THR A 758 -13.32 -31.72 -2.20
N PRO A 759 -14.41 -30.97 -1.91
CA PRO A 759 -14.99 -30.91 -0.57
C PRO A 759 -15.34 -32.28 0.03
N GLU A 760 -15.74 -33.24 -0.81
CA GLU A 760 -16.16 -34.59 -0.43
C GLU A 760 -14.97 -35.41 0.09
N ALA A 761 -13.74 -35.10 -0.35
CA ALA A 761 -12.53 -35.75 0.15
C ALA A 761 -12.22 -35.40 1.61
N THR A 762 -12.76 -34.29 2.13
CA THR A 762 -12.64 -33.95 3.57
C THR A 762 -13.34 -34.99 4.46
N LEU A 763 -14.40 -35.64 3.96
CA LEU A 763 -15.12 -36.70 4.68
C LEU A 763 -14.29 -37.98 4.85
N LEU A 764 -13.36 -38.25 3.91
CA LEU A 764 -12.54 -39.47 3.90
C LEU A 764 -11.14 -39.24 4.51
N PHE A 765 -10.56 -38.05 4.36
CA PHE A 765 -9.18 -37.72 4.80
C PHE A 765 -9.08 -36.62 5.86
N ARG A 766 -10.21 -36.05 6.33
CA ARG A 766 -10.27 -35.01 7.39
C ARG A 766 -9.49 -33.72 7.09
N LEU A 767 -9.27 -33.44 5.81
CA LEU A 767 -8.49 -32.31 5.28
C LEU A 767 -9.15 -30.94 5.55
N ARG A 768 -8.31 -29.90 5.64
CA ARG A 768 -8.70 -28.48 5.71
C ARG A 768 -8.06 -27.70 4.55
N GLN A 769 -8.57 -26.51 4.24
CA GLN A 769 -8.00 -25.66 3.17
C GLN A 769 -6.51 -25.36 3.39
N GLY A 770 -6.08 -25.14 4.64
CA GLY A 770 -4.68 -24.92 5.01
C GLY A 770 -3.76 -26.16 4.96
N ASP A 771 -4.27 -27.34 4.57
CA ASP A 771 -3.44 -28.56 4.41
C ASP A 771 -2.84 -28.70 2.99
N VAL A 772 -3.19 -27.80 2.06
CA VAL A 772 -2.55 -27.71 0.74
C VAL A 772 -1.06 -27.41 0.89
N GLY A 773 -0.21 -28.16 0.17
CA GLY A 773 1.25 -28.10 0.25
C GLY A 773 1.88 -29.11 1.23
N ARG A 774 1.10 -29.82 2.04
CA ARG A 774 1.61 -30.87 2.95
C ARG A 774 1.67 -32.24 2.27
N SER A 775 2.51 -33.15 2.78
CA SER A 775 2.61 -34.53 2.27
C SER A 775 1.32 -35.30 2.49
N ILE A 776 0.88 -36.10 1.52
CA ILE A 776 -0.27 -36.99 1.69
C ILE A 776 -0.03 -38.07 2.78
N GLU A 777 1.24 -38.34 3.11
CA GLU A 777 1.66 -39.28 4.16
C GLU A 777 1.39 -38.75 5.59
N ASP A 778 1.15 -37.44 5.75
CA ASP A 778 0.82 -36.81 7.04
C ASP A 778 -0.65 -37.04 7.48
N PHE A 779 -1.54 -37.44 6.56
CA PHE A 779 -2.98 -37.43 6.79
C PHE A 779 -3.54 -38.78 7.24
N ASN A 780 -4.34 -38.77 8.31
CA ASN A 780 -4.99 -39.96 8.83
C ASN A 780 -6.32 -40.23 8.08
N SER A 781 -6.28 -41.17 7.13
CA SER A 781 -7.44 -41.57 6.34
C SER A 781 -8.43 -42.45 7.12
N LEU A 782 -9.72 -42.32 6.81
CA LEU A 782 -10.77 -43.24 7.27
C LEU A 782 -10.93 -44.47 6.36
N LEU A 783 -10.12 -44.58 5.31
CA LEU A 783 -10.10 -45.68 4.36
C LEU A 783 -9.03 -46.72 4.72
N ILE A 784 -9.36 -48.01 4.61
CA ILE A 784 -8.40 -49.10 4.78
C ILE A 784 -7.67 -49.32 3.45
N TYR A 785 -6.63 -48.51 3.20
CA TYR A 785 -5.82 -48.55 1.96
C TYR A 785 -4.32 -48.42 2.27
N PRO A 786 -3.65 -49.48 2.77
CA PRO A 786 -2.25 -49.42 3.17
C PRO A 786 -1.25 -49.27 2.01
N GLU A 787 -1.62 -49.63 0.77
CA GLU A 787 -0.75 -49.48 -0.40
C GLU A 787 -0.83 -48.11 -1.09
N LEU A 788 -1.71 -47.20 -0.63
CA LEU A 788 -1.98 -45.88 -1.20
C LEU A 788 -0.72 -45.16 -1.71
N THR A 789 0.28 -45.00 -0.84
CA THR A 789 1.55 -44.32 -1.13
C THR A 789 2.37 -45.03 -2.21
N ASN A 790 2.38 -46.37 -2.21
CA ASN A 790 3.10 -47.17 -3.20
C ASN A 790 2.45 -47.08 -4.57
N ASP A 791 1.12 -47.11 -4.64
CA ASP A 791 0.39 -47.01 -5.90
C ASP A 791 0.46 -45.60 -6.49
N LEU A 792 0.43 -44.54 -5.66
CA LEU A 792 0.72 -43.17 -6.09
C LEU A 792 2.14 -43.04 -6.68
N ARG A 793 3.16 -43.54 -5.97
CA ARG A 793 4.55 -43.56 -6.47
C ARG A 793 4.68 -44.40 -7.74
N LYS A 794 3.95 -45.51 -7.87
CA LYS A 794 3.92 -46.33 -9.09
C LYS A 794 3.34 -45.54 -10.26
N THR A 795 2.13 -44.99 -10.11
CA THR A 795 1.44 -44.25 -11.18
C THR A 795 2.19 -42.99 -11.62
N LEU A 796 2.81 -42.24 -10.70
CA LEU A 796 3.68 -41.10 -11.06
C LEU A 796 4.90 -41.52 -11.88
N ASN A 797 5.49 -42.69 -11.61
CA ASN A 797 6.67 -43.19 -12.32
C ASN A 797 6.32 -43.86 -13.67
N THR A 798 5.38 -44.81 -13.70
CA THR A 798 5.04 -45.55 -14.92
C THR A 798 4.09 -44.75 -15.82
N GLY A 799 3.15 -43.99 -15.25
CA GLY A 799 2.00 -43.42 -15.94
C GLY A 799 0.81 -44.37 -16.08
N GLU A 800 0.89 -45.58 -15.50
CA GLU A 800 -0.21 -46.55 -15.51
C GLU A 800 -1.32 -46.13 -14.54
N VAL A 801 -2.58 -46.28 -14.97
CA VAL A 801 -3.75 -46.15 -14.09
C VAL A 801 -3.78 -47.33 -13.12
N VAL A 802 -4.04 -47.05 -11.84
CA VAL A 802 -4.23 -48.08 -10.81
C VAL A 802 -5.65 -47.97 -10.25
N GLU A 803 -6.36 -49.10 -10.22
CA GLU A 803 -7.72 -49.22 -9.70
C GLU A 803 -7.76 -50.31 -8.62
N ARG A 804 -8.36 -50.00 -7.46
CA ARG A 804 -8.56 -50.96 -6.36
C ARG A 804 -9.90 -50.76 -5.67
N GLU A 805 -10.57 -51.86 -5.33
CA GLU A 805 -11.62 -51.85 -4.31
C GLU A 805 -10.99 -51.77 -2.92
N ILE A 806 -11.44 -50.80 -2.12
CA ILE A 806 -10.98 -50.56 -0.75
C ILE A 806 -12.17 -50.42 0.20
N GLN A 807 -11.98 -50.79 1.46
CA GLN A 807 -13.02 -50.68 2.49
C GLN A 807 -12.96 -49.32 3.18
N GLY A 808 -14.10 -48.65 3.30
CA GLY A 808 -14.25 -47.36 3.95
C GLY A 808 -14.94 -47.42 5.32
N PRO A 809 -15.24 -46.25 5.91
CA PRO A 809 -15.91 -46.17 7.21
C PRO A 809 -17.28 -46.85 7.18
N HIS A 810 -17.70 -47.38 8.34
CA HIS A 810 -18.98 -48.07 8.56
C HIS A 810 -19.30 -49.28 7.66
N GLY A 811 -18.33 -49.77 6.87
CA GLY A 811 -18.47 -50.96 6.03
C GLY A 811 -18.77 -50.68 4.55
N SER A 812 -18.86 -49.41 4.14
CA SER A 812 -18.95 -49.01 2.74
C SER A 812 -17.73 -49.48 1.93
N TRP A 813 -17.91 -49.66 0.63
CA TRP A 813 -16.86 -50.02 -0.32
C TRP A 813 -16.66 -48.90 -1.34
N TYR A 814 -15.39 -48.55 -1.59
CA TYR A 814 -15.01 -47.54 -2.56
C TYR A 814 -14.10 -48.14 -3.63
N LEU A 815 -14.32 -47.79 -4.89
CA LEU A 815 -13.33 -47.94 -5.95
C LEU A 815 -12.40 -46.74 -5.93
N ALA A 816 -11.15 -46.95 -5.52
CA ALA A 816 -10.08 -45.97 -5.60
C ALA A 816 -9.41 -46.04 -6.97
N ARG A 817 -9.25 -44.89 -7.64
CA ARG A 817 -8.65 -44.77 -8.96
C ARG A 817 -7.53 -43.74 -8.97
N VAL A 818 -6.31 -44.16 -9.25
CA VAL A 818 -5.10 -43.33 -9.40
C VAL A 818 -4.81 -43.12 -10.89
N LEU A 819 -4.62 -41.87 -11.32
CA LEU A 819 -4.29 -41.53 -12.71
C LEU A 819 -3.26 -40.40 -12.78
N ALA A 820 -2.19 -40.57 -13.57
CA ALA A 820 -1.16 -39.55 -13.76
C ALA A 820 -1.57 -38.53 -14.85
N TYR A 821 -1.25 -37.25 -14.62
CA TYR A 821 -1.47 -36.14 -15.56
C TYR A 821 -0.29 -35.15 -15.56
N GLY A 822 -0.22 -34.28 -16.57
CA GLY A 822 0.89 -33.34 -16.78
C GLY A 822 1.98 -33.86 -17.71
N GLN A 823 2.69 -32.94 -18.38
CA GLN A 823 3.75 -33.24 -19.34
C GLN A 823 5.14 -33.16 -18.71
N ARG A 824 5.99 -34.12 -19.07
CA ARG A 824 7.39 -34.29 -18.61
C ARG A 824 8.34 -33.13 -18.96
N THR A 825 7.88 -32.18 -19.77
CA THR A 825 8.59 -31.00 -20.27
C THR A 825 8.10 -29.68 -19.67
N SER A 826 7.07 -29.71 -18.82
CA SER A 826 6.54 -28.51 -18.15
C SER A 826 7.23 -28.26 -16.81
N ALA A 827 7.32 -26.98 -16.40
CA ALA A 827 7.95 -26.56 -15.15
C ALA A 827 7.19 -26.96 -13.86
N TRP A 828 6.19 -27.84 -13.98
CA TRP A 828 5.23 -28.19 -12.93
C TRP A 828 5.14 -29.69 -12.62
N GLY A 829 6.02 -30.50 -13.24
CA GLY A 829 6.15 -31.94 -13.03
C GLY A 829 5.00 -32.79 -13.58
N ARG A 830 5.12 -34.11 -13.43
CA ARG A 830 3.95 -35.01 -13.38
C ARG A 830 3.17 -34.77 -12.10
N ARG A 831 1.88 -35.08 -12.16
CA ARG A 831 0.95 -35.00 -11.03
C ARG A 831 0.05 -36.23 -11.06
N ALA A 832 -0.60 -36.55 -9.95
CA ALA A 832 -1.58 -37.63 -9.90
C ALA A 832 -2.93 -37.12 -9.38
N VAL A 833 -4.00 -37.61 -10.00
CA VAL A 833 -5.38 -37.52 -9.51
C VAL A 833 -5.71 -38.84 -8.83
N LEU A 834 -6.37 -38.77 -7.69
CA LEU A 834 -6.86 -39.92 -6.94
C LEU A 834 -8.34 -39.68 -6.59
N SER A 835 -9.23 -40.45 -7.19
CA SER A 835 -10.68 -40.35 -6.98
C SER A 835 -11.23 -41.60 -6.28
N PHE A 836 -12.26 -41.41 -5.44
CA PHE A 836 -12.95 -42.47 -4.71
C PHE A 836 -14.44 -42.50 -5.07
N ILE A 837 -14.91 -43.62 -5.62
CA ILE A 837 -16.30 -43.81 -6.07
C ILE A 837 -16.97 -44.84 -5.14
N ASP A 838 -18.10 -44.51 -4.53
CA ASP A 838 -18.86 -45.47 -3.70
C ASP A 838 -19.50 -46.56 -4.58
N ILE A 839 -19.15 -47.82 -4.30
CA ILE A 839 -19.65 -49.02 -5.00
C ILE A 839 -20.51 -49.92 -4.09
N THR A 840 -20.81 -49.49 -2.87
CA THR A 840 -21.50 -50.29 -1.84
C THR A 840 -22.83 -50.84 -2.36
N ARG A 841 -23.67 -49.99 -2.97
CA ARG A 841 -24.98 -50.40 -3.52
C ARG A 841 -24.87 -51.42 -4.65
N LEU A 842 -23.83 -51.32 -5.49
CA LEU A 842 -23.59 -52.26 -6.58
C LEU A 842 -23.28 -53.67 -6.02
N ARG A 843 -22.43 -53.69 -4.98
CA ARG A 843 -21.98 -54.91 -4.31
C ARG A 843 -23.09 -55.58 -3.49
N ASP A 844 -23.93 -54.80 -2.81
CA ASP A 844 -25.11 -55.31 -2.10
C ASP A 844 -26.16 -55.87 -3.07
N ALA A 845 -26.40 -55.22 -4.21
CA ALA A 845 -27.30 -55.74 -5.24
C ALA A 845 -26.80 -57.06 -5.86
N SER A 846 -25.50 -57.15 -6.19
CA SER A 846 -24.88 -58.41 -6.64
C SER A 846 -25.07 -59.53 -5.63
N ARG A 847 -24.81 -59.24 -4.34
CA ARG A 847 -24.94 -60.20 -3.25
C ARG A 847 -26.38 -60.65 -3.00
N LEU A 848 -27.36 -59.75 -3.21
CA LEU A 848 -28.78 -60.10 -3.17
C LEU A 848 -29.13 -61.08 -4.31
N GLN A 849 -28.65 -60.82 -5.54
CA GLN A 849 -28.87 -61.73 -6.66
C GLN A 849 -28.23 -63.10 -6.40
N ASP A 850 -26.97 -63.15 -5.91
CA ASP A 850 -26.30 -64.42 -5.56
C ASP A 850 -27.08 -65.26 -4.54
N LEU A 851 -27.68 -64.61 -3.53
CA LEU A 851 -28.53 -65.26 -2.54
C LEU A 851 -29.83 -65.79 -3.17
N ILE A 852 -30.48 -65.01 -4.03
CA ILE A 852 -31.72 -65.39 -4.73
C ILE A 852 -31.46 -66.52 -5.75
N ASP A 853 -30.31 -66.51 -6.43
CA ASP A 853 -29.82 -67.57 -7.33
C ASP A 853 -29.51 -68.88 -6.62
N SER A 854 -29.26 -68.84 -5.30
CA SER A 854 -29.02 -70.04 -4.48
C SER A 854 -30.29 -70.77 -4.03
N LEU A 855 -31.47 -70.16 -4.21
CA LEU A 855 -32.75 -70.78 -3.89
C LEU A 855 -33.14 -71.82 -4.97
N PRO A 856 -33.57 -73.03 -4.58
CA PRO A 856 -34.02 -74.06 -5.53
C PRO A 856 -35.44 -73.78 -6.07
N GLU A 857 -36.16 -72.85 -5.45
CA GLU A 857 -37.50 -72.41 -5.84
C GLU A 857 -37.41 -71.47 -7.05
N HIS A 858 -38.41 -71.51 -7.92
CA HIS A 858 -38.44 -70.63 -9.11
C HIS A 858 -39.01 -69.28 -8.70
N VAL A 859 -38.18 -68.22 -8.65
CA VAL A 859 -38.57 -66.90 -8.15
C VAL A 859 -38.54 -65.84 -9.25
N ALA A 860 -39.61 -65.05 -9.35
CA ALA A 860 -39.66 -63.83 -10.16
C ALA A 860 -40.31 -62.65 -9.39
N LEU A 861 -39.75 -61.46 -9.52
CA LEU A 861 -40.31 -60.20 -9.04
C LEU A 861 -40.98 -59.47 -10.21
N VAL A 862 -42.24 -59.06 -10.04
CA VAL A 862 -43.06 -58.41 -11.06
C VAL A 862 -43.55 -57.05 -10.56
N ASP A 863 -43.36 -55.98 -11.34
CA ASP A 863 -43.82 -54.62 -10.98
C ASP A 863 -45.33 -54.43 -11.16
N LEU A 864 -45.86 -53.29 -10.69
CA LEU A 864 -47.28 -52.93 -10.84
C LEU A 864 -47.78 -52.85 -12.30
N GLN A 865 -46.88 -52.80 -13.29
CA GLN A 865 -47.20 -52.79 -14.71
C GLN A 865 -47.19 -54.21 -15.33
N GLY A 866 -46.87 -55.24 -14.53
CA GLY A 866 -46.79 -56.64 -14.97
C GLY A 866 -45.43 -57.02 -15.56
N THR A 867 -44.42 -56.16 -15.43
CA THR A 867 -43.07 -56.38 -15.99
C THR A 867 -42.19 -57.12 -15.00
N ILE A 868 -41.52 -58.17 -15.46
CA ILE A 868 -40.55 -58.92 -14.66
C ILE A 868 -39.31 -58.03 -14.44
N ARG A 869 -38.95 -57.77 -13.19
CA ARG A 869 -37.81 -56.93 -12.78
C ARG A 869 -36.59 -57.73 -12.34
N LEU A 870 -36.81 -58.91 -11.77
CA LEU A 870 -35.75 -59.81 -11.30
C LEU A 870 -36.24 -61.24 -11.41
N VAL A 871 -35.36 -62.17 -11.79
CA VAL A 871 -35.60 -63.62 -11.76
C VAL A 871 -34.38 -64.31 -11.17
N ASN A 872 -34.57 -65.53 -10.67
CA ASN A 872 -33.44 -66.36 -10.23
C ASN A 872 -33.05 -67.42 -11.27
N ARG A 873 -31.86 -68.01 -11.08
CA ARG A 873 -31.34 -69.10 -11.92
C ARG A 873 -32.32 -70.26 -12.14
N ALA A 874 -33.06 -70.65 -11.10
CA ALA A 874 -34.07 -71.69 -11.20
C ALA A 874 -35.18 -71.30 -12.20
N TRP A 875 -35.76 -70.10 -12.06
CA TRP A 875 -36.78 -69.58 -12.98
C TRP A 875 -36.33 -69.59 -14.45
N ASN A 876 -35.08 -69.18 -14.73
CA ASN A 876 -34.51 -69.24 -16.08
C ASN A 876 -34.36 -70.68 -16.61
N GLY A 877 -34.07 -71.64 -15.73
CA GLY A 877 -34.10 -73.07 -16.04
C GLY A 877 -35.51 -73.56 -16.36
N PHE A 878 -36.52 -73.19 -15.57
CA PHE A 878 -37.92 -73.54 -15.77
C PHE A 878 -38.50 -72.96 -17.07
N ALA A 879 -38.19 -71.71 -17.41
CA ALA A 879 -38.61 -71.11 -18.68
C ALA A 879 -38.09 -71.93 -19.88
N ARG A 880 -36.78 -72.22 -19.91
CA ARG A 880 -36.15 -73.03 -20.97
C ARG A 880 -36.70 -74.45 -21.01
N ALA A 881 -36.91 -75.09 -19.86
CA ALA A 881 -37.44 -76.46 -19.76
C ALA A 881 -38.92 -76.59 -20.17
N ASN A 882 -39.63 -75.48 -20.41
CA ASN A 882 -40.98 -75.44 -20.96
C ASN A 882 -41.04 -74.73 -22.34
N GLY A 883 -39.89 -74.58 -23.01
CA GLY A 883 -39.80 -74.06 -24.39
C GLY A 883 -39.89 -72.54 -24.53
N GLY A 884 -39.89 -71.78 -23.44
CA GLY A 884 -39.85 -70.32 -23.47
C GLY A 884 -38.41 -69.78 -23.44
N ASP A 885 -38.16 -68.69 -24.16
CA ASP A 885 -36.88 -67.99 -24.12
C ASP A 885 -36.86 -66.98 -22.94
N PRO A 886 -35.94 -67.10 -21.96
CA PRO A 886 -35.78 -66.11 -20.89
C PRO A 886 -35.45 -64.71 -21.41
N ASP A 887 -34.73 -64.60 -22.52
CA ASP A 887 -34.21 -63.32 -23.00
C ASP A 887 -35.24 -62.56 -23.88
N VAL A 888 -36.43 -63.16 -24.11
CA VAL A 888 -37.50 -62.60 -24.98
C VAL A 888 -38.88 -62.58 -24.31
N ASP A 889 -39.37 -63.71 -23.80
CA ASP A 889 -40.77 -63.87 -23.38
C ASP A 889 -40.95 -64.09 -21.86
N CYS A 890 -39.96 -64.64 -21.16
CA CYS A 890 -40.15 -65.18 -19.79
C CYS A 890 -39.19 -64.67 -18.70
N GLY A 891 -38.23 -63.79 -19.02
CA GLY A 891 -37.25 -63.23 -18.08
C GLY A 891 -37.36 -61.71 -17.89
N VAL A 892 -36.28 -61.09 -17.43
CA VAL A 892 -36.27 -59.66 -17.02
C VAL A 892 -36.59 -58.74 -18.19
N GLY A 893 -37.56 -57.85 -18.00
CA GLY A 893 -38.08 -56.95 -19.04
C GLY A 893 -39.32 -57.47 -19.76
N ALA A 894 -39.62 -58.77 -19.72
CA ALA A 894 -40.84 -59.32 -20.30
C ALA A 894 -42.07 -58.97 -19.43
N ASN A 895 -43.25 -58.81 -20.07
CA ASN A 895 -44.49 -58.53 -19.35
C ASN A 895 -45.28 -59.82 -19.09
N TYR A 896 -45.16 -60.33 -17.85
CA TYR A 896 -45.77 -61.58 -17.39
C TYR A 896 -47.30 -61.58 -17.50
N LEU A 897 -47.95 -60.45 -17.20
CA LEU A 897 -49.40 -60.28 -17.41
C LEU A 897 -49.76 -60.33 -18.90
N GLY A 898 -48.92 -59.76 -19.76
CA GLY A 898 -49.07 -59.81 -21.22
C GLY A 898 -48.92 -61.21 -21.80
N VAL A 899 -48.06 -62.06 -21.22
CA VAL A 899 -47.96 -63.49 -21.57
C VAL A 899 -49.22 -64.24 -21.15
N LEU A 900 -49.66 -64.08 -19.90
CA LEU A 900 -50.91 -64.69 -19.40
C LEU A 900 -52.14 -64.27 -20.22
N ALA A 901 -52.23 -62.99 -20.60
CA ALA A 901 -53.34 -62.45 -21.39
C ALA A 901 -53.35 -62.91 -22.87
N ARG A 902 -52.24 -63.48 -23.37
CA ARG A 902 -52.18 -64.10 -24.71
C ARG A 902 -52.61 -65.56 -24.73
N ALA A 903 -52.65 -66.23 -23.58
CA ALA A 903 -53.05 -67.63 -23.49
C ALA A 903 -54.58 -67.79 -23.56
N THR A 904 -55.05 -68.64 -24.48
CA THR A 904 -56.48 -68.85 -24.76
C THR A 904 -57.17 -69.90 -23.88
N THR A 905 -56.52 -70.35 -22.80
CA THR A 905 -57.09 -71.33 -21.87
C THR A 905 -57.90 -70.62 -20.76
N PRO A 906 -59.06 -71.16 -20.33
CA PRO A 906 -59.87 -70.53 -19.27
C PRO A 906 -59.10 -70.28 -17.97
N GLN A 907 -58.20 -71.20 -17.60
CA GLN A 907 -57.34 -71.10 -16.41
C GLN A 907 -56.37 -69.92 -16.47
N ALA A 908 -55.85 -69.55 -17.65
CA ALA A 908 -54.94 -68.40 -17.75
C ALA A 908 -55.65 -67.07 -17.45
N MET A 909 -56.94 -66.96 -17.82
CA MET A 909 -57.74 -65.76 -17.55
C MET A 909 -58.16 -65.65 -16.08
N GLU A 910 -58.41 -66.80 -15.44
CA GLU A 910 -58.61 -66.88 -13.98
C GLU A 910 -57.33 -66.51 -13.21
N ILE A 911 -56.17 -67.04 -13.63
CA ILE A 911 -54.86 -66.66 -13.07
C ILE A 911 -54.65 -65.15 -13.19
N LEU A 912 -54.83 -64.58 -14.38
CA LEU A 912 -54.64 -63.15 -14.66
C LEU A 912 -55.49 -62.27 -13.72
N SER A 913 -56.76 -62.62 -13.53
CA SER A 913 -57.68 -61.87 -12.67
C SER A 913 -57.28 -61.94 -11.19
N ASN A 914 -56.96 -63.13 -10.66
CA ASN A 914 -56.52 -63.28 -9.28
C ASN A 914 -55.15 -62.62 -9.02
N PHE A 915 -54.24 -62.66 -9.99
CA PHE A 915 -52.94 -61.99 -9.92
C PHE A 915 -53.12 -60.46 -9.83
N GLN A 916 -54.00 -59.88 -10.65
CA GLN A 916 -54.37 -58.46 -10.57
C GLN A 916 -55.07 -58.10 -9.25
N ALA A 917 -55.88 -59.00 -8.67
CA ALA A 917 -56.48 -58.80 -7.35
C ALA A 917 -55.42 -58.74 -6.22
N VAL A 918 -54.33 -59.50 -6.31
CA VAL A 918 -53.20 -59.40 -5.38
C VAL A 918 -52.41 -58.11 -5.60
N MET A 919 -52.08 -57.75 -6.85
CA MET A 919 -51.35 -56.51 -7.17
C MET A 919 -52.10 -55.24 -6.75
N SER A 920 -53.44 -55.24 -6.82
CA SER A 920 -54.29 -54.13 -6.39
C SER A 920 -54.64 -54.15 -4.89
N GLY A 921 -54.09 -55.09 -4.11
CA GLY A 921 -54.32 -55.20 -2.67
C GLY A 921 -55.71 -55.70 -2.27
N GLN A 922 -56.53 -56.16 -3.22
CA GLN A 922 -57.85 -56.76 -2.95
C GLN A 922 -57.74 -58.15 -2.32
N GLN A 923 -56.63 -58.86 -2.56
CA GLN A 923 -56.35 -60.18 -2.01
C GLN A 923 -54.93 -60.23 -1.41
N PRO A 924 -54.72 -60.77 -0.18
CA PRO A 924 -53.41 -60.74 0.47
C PRO A 924 -52.38 -61.71 -0.14
N SER A 925 -52.85 -62.78 -0.81
CA SER A 925 -52.02 -63.71 -1.58
C SER A 925 -52.90 -64.61 -2.45
N TYR A 926 -52.39 -65.01 -3.61
CA TYR A 926 -53.01 -66.02 -4.49
C TYR A 926 -52.16 -67.29 -4.49
N THR A 927 -52.79 -68.45 -4.76
CA THR A 927 -52.11 -69.75 -4.79
C THR A 927 -52.87 -70.69 -5.73
N LEU A 928 -52.15 -71.39 -6.61
CA LEU A 928 -52.72 -72.35 -7.56
C LEU A 928 -51.79 -73.54 -7.79
N SER A 929 -52.34 -74.75 -7.70
CA SER A 929 -51.68 -75.99 -8.14
C SER A 929 -51.99 -76.28 -9.60
N TYR A 930 -50.99 -76.52 -10.44
CA TYR A 930 -51.15 -76.75 -11.88
C TYR A 930 -50.11 -77.73 -12.46
N PRO A 931 -50.46 -78.53 -13.48
CA PRO A 931 -49.49 -79.34 -14.23
C PRO A 931 -48.63 -78.46 -15.15
N CYS A 932 -47.33 -78.73 -15.24
CA CYS A 932 -46.41 -78.05 -16.16
C CYS A 932 -45.33 -79.04 -16.66
N HIS A 933 -45.77 -79.96 -17.50
CA HIS A 933 -44.95 -81.06 -18.02
C HIS A 933 -43.98 -80.56 -19.10
N SER A 934 -42.73 -81.03 -19.07
CA SER A 934 -41.81 -80.88 -20.20
C SER A 934 -42.02 -82.00 -21.21
N ASN A 935 -41.28 -82.00 -22.32
CA ASN A 935 -41.27 -83.11 -23.28
C ASN A 935 -40.80 -84.45 -22.65
N ASP A 936 -40.04 -84.37 -21.55
CA ASP A 936 -39.37 -85.51 -20.93
C ASP A 936 -39.98 -85.94 -19.58
N GLU A 937 -40.72 -85.05 -18.89
CA GLU A 937 -41.25 -85.31 -17.54
C GLU A 937 -42.66 -84.75 -17.27
N GLU A 938 -43.54 -85.60 -16.74
CA GLU A 938 -44.78 -85.18 -16.07
C GLU A 938 -44.46 -84.55 -14.70
N ARG A 939 -44.65 -83.23 -14.61
CA ARG A 939 -44.43 -82.40 -13.41
C ARG A 939 -45.65 -81.57 -13.00
N TRP A 940 -45.78 -81.31 -11.70
CA TRP A 940 -46.80 -80.47 -11.08
C TRP A 940 -46.15 -79.38 -10.21
N PHE A 941 -46.70 -78.18 -10.26
CA PHE A 941 -46.20 -77.02 -9.53
C PHE A 941 -47.31 -76.37 -8.69
N VAL A 942 -46.92 -75.73 -7.59
CA VAL A 942 -47.75 -74.76 -6.88
C VAL A 942 -47.17 -73.38 -7.11
N MET A 943 -47.93 -72.51 -7.77
CA MET A 943 -47.65 -71.09 -7.84
C MET A 943 -48.18 -70.40 -6.58
N HIS A 944 -47.34 -69.61 -5.91
CA HIS A 944 -47.76 -68.62 -4.92
C HIS A 944 -47.43 -67.21 -5.41
N VAL A 945 -48.36 -66.27 -5.20
CA VAL A 945 -48.20 -64.83 -5.52
C VAL A 945 -48.45 -64.02 -4.26
N ARG A 946 -47.50 -63.16 -3.89
CA ARG A 946 -47.58 -62.29 -2.69
C ARG A 946 -47.17 -60.85 -3.02
N PRO A 947 -47.81 -59.83 -2.41
CA PRO A 947 -47.42 -58.44 -2.59
C PRO A 947 -46.09 -58.11 -1.89
N LEU A 948 -45.28 -57.25 -2.52
CA LEU A 948 -44.08 -56.68 -1.92
C LEU A 948 -44.42 -55.32 -1.29
N SER A 949 -44.00 -55.11 -0.04
CA SER A 949 -44.28 -53.90 0.72
C SER A 949 -43.06 -52.97 0.74
N GLY A 950 -43.12 -51.84 0.04
CA GLY A 950 -42.03 -50.86 0.01
C GLY A 950 -42.23 -49.77 -1.05
N ALA A 951 -41.17 -49.02 -1.34
CA ALA A 951 -41.16 -48.04 -2.43
C ALA A 951 -41.22 -48.70 -3.81
N GLU A 952 -40.68 -49.91 -3.95
CA GLU A 952 -40.81 -50.77 -5.12
C GLU A 952 -42.06 -51.65 -4.98
N ALA A 953 -43.23 -51.05 -5.22
CA ALA A 953 -44.50 -51.78 -5.19
C ALA A 953 -44.59 -52.80 -6.34
N GLY A 954 -45.07 -54.01 -6.04
CA GLY A 954 -45.15 -55.12 -6.98
C GLY A 954 -45.57 -56.41 -6.30
N VAL A 955 -45.37 -57.55 -6.97
CA VAL A 955 -45.62 -58.88 -6.42
C VAL A 955 -44.44 -59.83 -6.69
N VAL A 956 -44.17 -60.73 -5.74
CA VAL A 956 -43.27 -61.85 -5.91
C VAL A 956 -44.08 -63.08 -6.32
N VAL A 957 -43.66 -63.70 -7.42
CA VAL A 957 -44.19 -64.97 -7.96
C VAL A 957 -43.18 -66.07 -7.62
N THR A 958 -43.70 -67.19 -7.13
CA THR A 958 -42.88 -68.36 -6.79
C THR A 958 -43.54 -69.63 -7.29
N HIS A 959 -42.82 -70.48 -8.03
CA HIS A 959 -43.30 -71.81 -8.41
C HIS A 959 -42.51 -72.89 -7.64
N PHE A 960 -43.23 -73.68 -6.84
CA PHE A 960 -42.69 -74.81 -6.08
C PHE A 960 -42.99 -76.09 -6.84
N ASP A 961 -41.98 -76.92 -7.12
CA ASP A 961 -42.21 -78.25 -7.70
C ASP A 961 -42.77 -79.19 -6.62
N VAL A 962 -43.97 -79.73 -6.85
CA VAL A 962 -44.66 -80.68 -5.97
C VAL A 962 -44.84 -82.06 -6.62
N SER A 963 -44.20 -82.30 -7.76
CA SER A 963 -44.19 -83.59 -8.46
C SER A 963 -43.78 -84.77 -7.56
N PRO A 964 -42.83 -84.65 -6.61
CA PRO A 964 -42.55 -85.71 -5.65
C PRO A 964 -43.79 -86.07 -4.81
N SER A 965 -44.44 -85.07 -4.22
CA SER A 965 -45.62 -85.25 -3.36
C SER A 965 -46.88 -85.71 -4.12
N VAL A 966 -47.00 -85.35 -5.41
CA VAL A 966 -48.13 -85.80 -6.26
C VAL A 966 -47.96 -87.26 -6.70
N ARG A 967 -46.73 -87.79 -6.77
CA ARG A 967 -46.47 -89.21 -7.07
C ARG A 967 -46.90 -90.17 -5.95
N ASP A 968 -46.94 -89.69 -4.70
CA ASP A 968 -47.44 -90.43 -3.54
C ASP A 968 -48.96 -90.29 -3.31
N TRP A 969 -49.67 -89.50 -4.13
CA TRP A 969 -51.13 -89.43 -4.08
C TRP A 969 -51.74 -90.75 -4.58
N PRO A 970 -52.68 -91.37 -3.87
CA PRO A 970 -53.29 -92.62 -4.32
C PRO A 970 -54.03 -92.42 -5.65
N LYS A 971 -53.48 -93.01 -6.71
CA LYS A 971 -54.25 -93.38 -7.91
C LYS A 971 -55.23 -94.48 -7.48
N ASN A 972 -56.51 -94.33 -7.84
CA ASN A 972 -57.59 -95.29 -7.52
C ASN A 972 -57.25 -96.72 -7.93
#